data_AF-A0A1U7D0V9-F1
#
_entry.id   AF-A0A1U7D0V9-F1
#
_cell.length_a   1.000
_cell.length_b   1.000
_cell.length_c   1.000
_cell.angle_alpha   90.00
_cell.angle_beta   90.00
_cell.angle_gamma   90.00
#
_symmetry.space_group_name_H-M   'P 1'
#
loop_
_entity.id
_entity.type
_entity.pdbx_description
1 polymer ?
#
loop_
_entity_poly.entity_id
_entity_poly.type
_entity_poly.pdbx_seq_one_letter_code
_entity_poly.pdbx_strand_id
1 'polypeptide(L)'
;MPIDNQQPANVTHAASPTHANTLTPVSNVDDIESVLVGDSSINLDNITYTGAEEAISLLEEGYTISEISGTDPTPTVGIGSGIFLSTGGAPGTENTSSSFTVSHGQPGNASLDQTVQDAFPGAGETQDAAVVSFTFDSADVGDAPSISLDVFFGSDEYPEFVDSAFVDIAAIYVNGVNYALFNQDPNQPLSIVGDSINSPGNFFNNNGDDGSDGDPYTGTYDTEYDGFSTLLNILAPIQDGENEITIAIADTGDTAYDSGLFVGNLQGSNSTVSGSYVTVEGTGESESFEGNAAPQLFNLGGGSDSITGSAEELDGDVVSGFGDDDRLIVEGASFGSDDVTVTMGSAILDIDTDGDGVADTTITLEGDFSEASFSYLTEGGNTTIDATGVITGGVDLTGTAGSDTLTGTSDDDTIAALGGDDIVEGDAGNDEIDAGNANDFVDGGAGNDTILGGQGNDSLLGRDGDDWVDGGDNHDNIALHEGDDYALGSEGNDSIGGGEGNDTLYGNSGNDVIGGGTDDDYINAGADQDVASGGYGADTVIGGSGDDTLAGSFGNDTVDGGSGNDSMGGGLGTDTLTGGTGSDQIGAGDGDDFLFGEAGADFLGGGADDDVLNGGSGADTLNGGTGDDTLNGGEGADLFVFNVYTAGETDVIEDFEDGLDMIRLFGAGPASLEITDVDGGAQVEIGDTGQTIYLEGMTADALTAEDFLFV
;
A
#
# COMPACT_ATOMS: atom_id res chain seq x y z
N MET A 1 48.32 36.49 -8.36
CA MET A 1 47.49 35.45 -8.99
C MET A 1 47.76 34.15 -8.28
N PRO A 2 46.78 33.26 -8.16
CA PRO A 2 45.40 33.47 -7.67
C PRO A 2 45.02 32.32 -6.68
N ILE A 3 43.81 32.31 -6.13
CA ILE A 3 42.77 31.23 -5.99
C ILE A 3 41.60 31.97 -5.28
N ASP A 4 40.63 32.61 -5.93
CA ASP A 4 39.41 32.21 -6.66
C ASP A 4 38.42 31.29 -5.91
N ASN A 5 37.23 31.84 -5.64
CA ASN A 5 36.08 31.23 -4.96
C ASN A 5 35.34 30.32 -5.95
N GLN A 6 35.01 29.09 -5.55
CA GLN A 6 34.06 28.23 -6.27
C GLN A 6 32.71 28.21 -5.53
N GLN A 7 31.63 28.31 -6.31
CA GLN A 7 30.22 28.14 -5.93
C GLN A 7 29.89 26.65 -5.65
N PRO A 8 28.77 26.35 -4.98
CA PRO A 8 28.20 25.00 -4.97
C PRO A 8 27.88 24.55 -6.41
N ALA A 9 28.17 23.29 -6.71
CA ALA A 9 28.02 22.71 -8.04
C ALA A 9 26.58 22.19 -8.24
N ASN A 10 25.88 22.72 -9.25
CA ASN A 10 24.80 21.99 -9.91
C ASN A 10 25.44 20.99 -10.88
N VAL A 11 25.17 19.69 -10.72
CA VAL A 11 25.78 18.64 -11.54
C VAL A 11 24.92 18.35 -12.78
N THR A 12 25.57 18.24 -13.95
CA THR A 12 25.03 17.64 -15.18
C THR A 12 26.05 16.64 -15.78
N HIS A 13 25.63 15.38 -15.89
CA HIS A 13 26.08 14.18 -16.65
C HIS A 13 27.53 13.99 -17.19
N ALA A 14 28.05 12.74 -17.03
CA ALA A 14 28.46 11.84 -18.15
C ALA A 14 28.70 10.39 -17.68
N ALA A 15 28.08 9.39 -18.34
CA ALA A 15 28.19 7.96 -18.05
C ALA A 15 29.31 7.21 -18.82
N SER A 16 29.92 6.20 -18.21
CA SER A 16 30.27 4.91 -18.87
C SER A 16 30.77 3.82 -17.90
N PRO A 17 30.63 2.53 -18.26
CA PRO A 17 30.16 1.49 -17.35
C PRO A 17 31.24 0.48 -16.90
N THR A 18 30.94 -0.20 -15.79
CA THR A 18 31.01 -1.66 -15.52
C THR A 18 31.47 -1.88 -14.07
N HIS A 19 30.59 -2.37 -13.20
CA HIS A 19 30.57 -3.72 -12.58
C HIS A 19 29.33 -3.77 -11.66
N ALA A 20 28.90 -4.98 -11.32
CA ALA A 20 27.56 -5.34 -10.87
C ALA A 20 27.19 -4.90 -9.44
N ASN A 21 25.88 -4.68 -9.22
CA ASN A 21 25.14 -4.54 -7.97
C ASN A 21 25.81 -3.72 -6.86
N THR A 22 25.92 -2.42 -7.09
CA THR A 22 26.23 -1.41 -6.08
C THR A 22 24.96 -0.66 -5.72
N LEU A 23 24.79 -0.31 -4.44
CA LEU A 23 23.88 0.75 -3.98
C LEU A 23 23.88 1.90 -5.01
N THR A 24 22.70 2.33 -5.45
CA THR A 24 22.58 3.43 -6.41
C THR A 24 23.10 4.71 -5.74
N PRO A 25 24.19 5.32 -6.23
CA PRO A 25 24.52 6.68 -5.83
C PRO A 25 23.31 7.55 -6.15
N VAL A 26 22.91 8.43 -5.23
CA VAL A 26 21.71 9.26 -5.36
C VAL A 26 21.78 10.03 -6.68
N SER A 27 21.00 9.58 -7.66
CA SER A 27 21.01 10.15 -9.01
C SER A 27 20.08 11.37 -9.08
N ASN A 28 19.07 11.37 -8.21
CA ASN A 28 18.16 12.47 -7.90
C ASN A 28 17.80 12.46 -6.41
N VAL A 29 17.69 13.63 -5.79
CA VAL A 29 17.31 13.76 -4.37
C VAL A 29 15.89 13.28 -4.09
N ASP A 30 15.02 13.26 -5.11
CA ASP A 30 13.66 12.71 -5.03
C ASP A 30 13.67 11.19 -4.78
N ASP A 31 14.78 10.49 -5.05
CA ASP A 31 14.90 9.05 -4.76
C ASP A 31 14.99 8.78 -3.24
N ILE A 32 15.33 9.79 -2.41
CA ILE A 32 15.41 9.67 -0.93
C ILE A 32 14.02 9.45 -0.32
N GLU A 33 13.02 10.16 -0.83
CA GLU A 33 11.63 10.07 -0.36
C GLU A 33 11.11 8.63 -0.46
N SER A 34 11.35 7.97 -1.59
CA SER A 34 10.86 6.62 -1.88
C SER A 34 11.31 5.50 -0.93
N VAL A 35 12.36 5.75 -0.13
CA VAL A 35 12.89 4.78 0.83
C VAL A 35 12.80 5.27 2.28
N LEU A 36 12.79 6.59 2.50
CA LEU A 36 12.76 7.20 3.83
C LEU A 36 11.35 7.26 4.41
N VAL A 37 10.33 7.46 3.56
CA VAL A 37 8.94 7.59 3.97
C VAL A 37 8.29 6.21 4.06
N GLY A 38 7.74 5.88 5.23
CA GLY A 38 6.94 4.67 5.45
C GLY A 38 5.46 4.87 5.16
N ASP A 39 4.96 6.09 5.32
CA ASP A 39 3.57 6.48 5.08
C ASP A 39 3.41 7.22 3.76
N SER A 40 2.73 6.60 2.79
CA SER A 40 2.56 7.15 1.44
C SER A 40 1.79 8.49 1.36
N SER A 41 1.15 8.91 2.45
CA SER A 41 0.49 10.23 2.53
C SER A 41 1.48 11.39 2.75
N ILE A 42 2.68 11.10 3.27
CA ILE A 42 3.71 12.11 3.55
C ILE A 42 4.47 12.46 2.28
N ASN A 43 4.28 13.70 1.80
CA ASN A 43 5.00 14.23 0.66
C ASN A 43 6.18 15.10 1.13
N LEU A 44 7.40 14.75 0.73
CA LEU A 44 8.59 15.51 1.09
C LEU A 44 8.89 16.62 0.06
N ASP A 45 8.87 17.85 0.54
CA ASP A 45 9.27 19.04 -0.19
C ASP A 45 10.73 19.46 0.11
N ASN A 46 11.32 20.22 -0.80
CA ASN A 46 12.63 20.86 -0.63
C ASN A 46 13.76 19.91 -0.15
N ILE A 47 13.76 18.65 -0.59
CA ILE A 47 14.79 17.68 -0.22
C ILE A 47 16.16 18.16 -0.69
N THR A 48 17.09 18.29 0.26
CA THR A 48 18.45 18.71 0.02
C THR A 48 19.42 17.76 0.70
N TYR A 49 20.43 17.34 -0.04
CA TYR A 49 21.56 16.61 0.48
C TYR A 49 22.83 17.46 0.38
N THR A 50 23.58 17.54 1.48
CA THR A 50 24.89 18.17 1.55
C THR A 50 25.89 17.17 2.14
N GLY A 51 26.80 16.69 1.31
CA GLY A 51 27.84 15.72 1.67
C GLY A 51 28.54 15.20 0.42
N ALA A 52 29.45 14.25 0.57
CA ALA A 52 30.01 13.54 -0.58
C ALA A 52 28.98 12.57 -1.18
N GLU A 53 29.07 12.29 -2.48
CA GLU A 53 28.15 11.38 -3.18
C GLU A 53 28.20 9.98 -2.58
N GLU A 54 29.38 9.58 -2.09
CA GLU A 54 29.64 8.29 -1.47
C GLU A 54 29.25 8.22 0.02
N ALA A 55 28.80 9.33 0.62
CA ALA A 55 28.46 9.42 2.04
C ALA A 55 26.96 9.22 2.33
N ILE A 56 26.17 8.89 1.29
CA ILE A 56 24.75 8.53 1.37
C ILE A 56 24.48 7.28 0.53
N SER A 57 23.60 6.41 1.01
CA SER A 57 23.11 5.25 0.28
C SER A 57 21.62 5.04 0.52
N LEU A 58 20.89 4.65 -0.52
CA LEU A 58 19.48 4.30 -0.44
C LEU A 58 19.36 2.80 -0.22
N LEU A 59 18.63 2.41 0.82
CA LEU A 59 18.37 1.02 1.18
C LEU A 59 16.90 0.73 0.86
N GLU A 60 16.67 -0.20 -0.07
CA GLU A 60 15.36 -0.81 -0.31
C GLU A 60 14.97 -1.74 0.87
N GLU A 61 13.83 -2.43 0.78
CA GLU A 61 13.42 -3.39 1.81
C GLU A 61 14.35 -4.62 1.90
N GLY A 62 14.49 -5.21 3.09
CA GLY A 62 15.09 -6.54 3.27
C GLY A 62 16.49 -6.60 3.90
N TYR A 63 16.92 -5.55 4.59
CA TYR A 63 18.20 -5.52 5.31
C TYR A 63 18.02 -5.96 6.79
N THR A 64 19.08 -6.48 7.42
CA THR A 64 19.00 -6.98 8.81
C THR A 64 20.32 -6.80 9.57
N ILE A 65 20.27 -6.41 10.83
CA ILE A 65 21.42 -6.41 11.74
C ILE A 65 21.47 -7.75 12.47
N SER A 66 22.66 -8.37 12.53
CA SER A 66 22.86 -9.68 13.16
C SER A 66 23.91 -9.63 14.26
N GLU A 67 23.63 -10.30 15.38
CA GLU A 67 24.63 -10.52 16.42
C GLU A 67 25.63 -11.60 15.99
N ILE A 68 26.94 -11.31 16.05
CA ILE A 68 27.99 -12.31 15.83
C ILE A 68 28.36 -12.95 17.16
N SER A 69 27.54 -13.89 17.61
CA SER A 69 27.82 -14.73 18.79
C SER A 69 28.13 -16.19 18.43
N GLY A 70 28.97 -16.44 17.41
CA GLY A 70 29.39 -17.79 17.06
C GLY A 70 29.67 -18.02 15.58
N THR A 71 29.46 -19.26 15.11
CA THR A 71 29.68 -19.65 13.70
C THR A 71 28.47 -19.45 12.79
N ASP A 72 27.36 -18.94 13.33
CA ASP A 72 26.08 -18.74 12.62
C ASP A 72 25.51 -17.40 13.10
N PRO A 73 25.39 -16.36 12.24
CA PRO A 73 24.82 -15.08 12.63
C PRO A 73 23.30 -15.25 12.82
N THR A 74 22.78 -14.79 13.95
CA THR A 74 21.34 -14.75 14.19
C THR A 74 20.85 -13.35 13.81
N PRO A 75 19.91 -13.20 12.85
CA PRO A 75 19.25 -11.93 12.60
C PRO A 75 18.64 -11.46 13.90
N THR A 76 19.04 -10.27 14.37
CA THR A 76 18.64 -9.73 15.67
C THR A 76 17.68 -8.56 15.50
N VAL A 77 17.84 -7.78 14.43
CA VAL A 77 16.97 -6.65 14.09
C VAL A 77 16.76 -6.61 12.58
N GLY A 78 15.51 -6.56 12.11
CA GLY A 78 15.21 -6.20 10.72
C GLY A 78 15.23 -4.69 10.55
N ILE A 79 15.80 -4.19 9.46
CA ILE A 79 15.66 -2.78 9.09
C ILE A 79 14.88 -2.72 7.77
N GLY A 80 13.86 -1.87 7.73
CA GLY A 80 13.04 -1.65 6.54
C GLY A 80 13.82 -0.90 5.45
N SER A 81 13.09 -0.22 4.56
CA SER A 81 13.70 0.75 3.65
C SER A 81 14.18 1.99 4.40
N GLY A 82 15.19 2.68 3.87
CA GLY A 82 15.66 3.92 4.45
C GLY A 82 16.90 4.48 3.76
N ILE A 83 17.50 5.48 4.38
CA ILE A 83 18.80 6.01 3.97
C ILE A 83 19.88 5.60 4.96
N PHE A 84 21.09 5.50 4.44
CA PHE A 84 22.30 5.30 5.23
C PHE A 84 23.27 6.45 4.98
N LEU A 85 23.58 7.21 6.03
CA LEU A 85 24.57 8.28 6.01
C LEU A 85 25.87 7.81 6.63
N SER A 86 27.01 8.29 6.13
CA SER A 86 28.32 8.00 6.73
C SER A 86 29.23 9.23 6.76
N THR A 87 30.10 9.30 7.77
CA THR A 87 31.24 10.22 7.78
C THR A 87 32.39 9.74 6.88
N GLY A 88 32.26 8.51 6.37
CA GLY A 88 33.20 7.78 5.51
C GLY A 88 32.58 7.21 4.24
N GLY A 89 33.06 6.05 3.79
CA GLY A 89 32.53 5.36 2.60
C GLY A 89 31.17 4.68 2.83
N ALA A 90 30.37 4.54 1.75
CA ALA A 90 29.11 3.80 1.74
C ALA A 90 29.27 2.31 2.16
N PRO A 91 28.18 1.65 2.63
CA PRO A 91 28.20 0.22 2.96
C PRO A 91 28.76 -0.63 1.80
N GLY A 92 29.67 -1.57 2.10
CA GLY A 92 30.26 -2.49 1.11
C GLY A 92 31.49 -1.99 0.34
N THR A 93 32.08 -0.84 0.69
CA THR A 93 33.40 -0.45 0.14
C THR A 93 34.53 -1.20 0.87
N GLU A 94 35.40 -1.91 0.12
CA GLU A 94 36.50 -2.79 0.59
C GLU A 94 36.69 -2.91 2.12
N ASN A 95 36.21 -4.01 2.70
CA ASN A 95 36.44 -4.42 4.10
C ASN A 95 37.95 -4.58 4.38
N THR A 96 38.48 -3.93 5.43
CA THR A 96 39.61 -4.40 6.26
C THR A 96 40.06 -3.33 7.25
N SER A 97 39.47 -3.23 8.45
CA SER A 97 40.07 -2.65 9.68
C SER A 97 40.97 -1.38 9.57
N SER A 98 40.83 -0.60 8.50
CA SER A 98 41.79 0.40 7.96
C SER A 98 41.32 1.06 6.65
N SER A 99 40.12 0.74 6.15
CA SER A 99 39.61 1.20 4.85
C SER A 99 38.51 2.28 4.93
N PHE A 100 37.90 2.48 6.11
CA PHE A 100 37.07 3.65 6.45
C PHE A 100 37.95 4.80 6.98
N THR A 101 38.91 5.23 6.17
CA THR A 101 39.81 6.35 6.51
C THR A 101 39.80 7.35 5.35
N VAL A 102 38.62 7.59 4.78
CA VAL A 102 38.46 8.44 3.61
C VAL A 102 37.82 9.74 4.04
N SER A 103 38.65 10.75 4.27
CA SER A 103 38.15 12.12 4.38
C SER A 103 37.65 12.60 3.01
N HIS A 104 36.38 12.96 2.97
CA HIS A 104 35.69 13.48 1.79
C HIS A 104 35.98 14.96 1.53
N GLY A 105 36.57 15.65 2.51
CA GLY A 105 37.08 17.00 2.43
C GLY A 105 35.98 18.04 2.22
N GLN A 106 34.77 17.76 2.70
CA GLN A 106 33.63 18.69 2.63
C GLN A 106 33.66 19.67 3.81
N PRO A 107 33.33 20.96 3.64
CA PRO A 107 33.23 21.85 4.78
C PRO A 107 32.13 21.33 5.73
N GLY A 108 32.44 21.23 7.03
CA GLY A 108 31.48 20.81 8.05
C GLY A 108 30.21 21.65 8.13
N ASN A 109 29.25 21.16 8.91
CA ASN A 109 27.96 21.81 9.08
C ASN A 109 27.96 22.69 10.34
N ALA A 110 27.64 23.99 10.19
CA ALA A 110 27.69 24.94 11.30
C ALA A 110 26.70 24.65 12.44
N SER A 111 25.57 23.98 12.16
CA SER A 111 24.60 23.56 13.18
C SER A 111 25.14 22.37 13.99
N LEU A 112 25.85 21.47 13.32
CA LEU A 112 26.57 20.37 13.97
C LEU A 112 27.76 20.89 14.78
N ASP A 113 28.55 21.83 14.24
CA ASP A 113 29.65 22.45 14.99
C ASP A 113 29.20 22.98 16.35
N GLN A 114 28.05 23.68 16.37
CA GLN A 114 27.50 24.21 17.61
C GLN A 114 27.04 23.09 18.55
N THR A 115 26.38 22.07 18.02
CA THR A 115 25.87 20.91 18.78
C THR A 115 27.02 20.10 19.39
N VAL A 116 28.09 19.87 18.63
CA VAL A 116 29.33 19.27 19.13
C VAL A 116 29.94 20.12 20.23
N GLN A 117 30.05 21.44 20.06
CA GLN A 117 30.66 22.32 21.07
C GLN A 117 29.87 22.35 22.38
N ASP A 118 28.53 22.29 22.28
CA ASP A 118 27.64 22.25 23.43
C ASP A 118 27.74 20.90 24.17
N ALA A 119 27.85 19.79 23.42
CA ALA A 119 28.06 18.46 23.98
C ALA A 119 29.48 18.26 24.56
N PHE A 120 30.51 18.75 23.87
CA PHE A 120 31.93 18.60 24.19
C PHE A 120 32.68 19.94 24.09
N PRO A 121 32.76 20.69 25.20
CA PRO A 121 33.47 21.97 25.23
C PRO A 121 34.96 21.83 24.87
N GLY A 122 35.33 22.23 23.65
CA GLY A 122 36.70 22.14 23.13
C GLY A 122 36.90 21.22 21.93
N ALA A 123 35.84 20.57 21.45
CA ALA A 123 35.82 19.92 20.14
C ALA A 123 36.17 20.92 19.01
N GLY A 124 36.56 20.41 17.84
CA GLY A 124 36.93 21.24 16.69
C GLY A 124 35.73 21.80 15.91
N GLU A 125 35.96 22.09 14.63
CA GLU A 125 34.91 22.22 13.62
C GLU A 125 34.73 20.83 12.98
N THR A 126 33.52 20.47 12.56
CA THR A 126 33.24 19.27 11.78
C THR A 126 33.95 19.34 10.43
N GLN A 127 34.57 18.23 10.00
CA GLN A 127 35.41 18.18 8.79
C GLN A 127 34.85 17.29 7.69
N ASP A 128 34.01 16.31 8.03
CA ASP A 128 33.29 15.49 7.06
C ASP A 128 31.87 15.29 7.59
N ALA A 129 30.88 15.83 6.86
CA ALA A 129 29.48 15.82 7.28
C ALA A 129 28.59 15.38 6.10
N ALA A 130 27.63 14.52 6.41
CA ALA A 130 26.55 14.14 5.51
C ALA A 130 25.22 14.58 6.14
N VAL A 131 24.50 15.44 5.43
CA VAL A 131 23.30 16.10 5.94
C VAL A 131 22.19 16.00 4.91
N VAL A 132 21.06 15.46 5.34
CA VAL A 132 19.80 15.44 4.58
C VAL A 132 18.84 16.36 5.30
N SER A 133 18.31 17.35 4.58
CA SER A 133 17.27 18.25 5.07
C SER A 133 16.11 18.25 4.10
N PHE A 134 14.89 18.19 4.63
CA PHE A 134 13.67 18.23 3.84
C PHE A 134 12.56 18.90 4.66
N THR A 135 11.50 19.29 3.96
CA THR A 135 10.29 19.85 4.55
C THR A 135 9.10 18.98 4.22
N PHE A 136 8.05 19.04 5.02
CA PHE A 136 6.73 18.47 4.69
C PHE A 136 5.67 19.36 5.33
N ASP A 137 4.44 19.35 4.81
CA ASP A 137 3.34 20.07 5.44
C ASP A 137 2.71 19.19 6.52
N SER A 138 2.34 19.76 7.67
CA SER A 138 1.64 19.01 8.71
C SER A 138 0.32 18.41 8.22
N ALA A 139 -0.27 18.95 7.13
CA ALA A 139 -1.44 18.34 6.49
C ALA A 139 -1.15 16.97 5.87
N ASP A 140 0.11 16.66 5.55
CA ASP A 140 0.52 15.39 4.95
C ASP A 140 0.61 14.26 5.99
N VAL A 141 0.51 14.55 7.29
CA VAL A 141 0.47 13.56 8.38
C VAL A 141 -0.88 13.51 9.11
N GLY A 142 -1.93 14.10 8.54
CA GLY A 142 -3.27 14.16 9.14
C GLY A 142 -3.31 14.93 10.47
N ASP A 143 -4.06 14.40 11.44
CA ASP A 143 -4.17 14.98 12.79
C ASP A 143 -3.04 14.55 13.75
N ALA A 144 -2.04 13.81 13.24
CA ALA A 144 -0.90 13.37 14.03
C ALA A 144 -0.08 14.57 14.55
N PRO A 145 0.10 14.73 15.87
CA PRO A 145 0.82 15.85 16.46
C PRO A 145 2.35 15.69 16.42
N SER A 146 2.87 14.54 15.99
CA SER A 146 4.30 14.31 15.80
C SER A 146 4.60 13.41 14.60
N ILE A 147 5.88 13.22 14.32
CA ILE A 147 6.39 12.21 13.40
C ILE A 147 7.24 11.19 14.17
N SER A 148 7.31 9.97 13.63
CA SER A 148 8.21 8.92 14.10
C SER A 148 9.25 8.57 13.03
N LEU A 149 10.45 8.19 13.46
CA LEU A 149 11.58 7.81 12.61
C LEU A 149 12.33 6.64 13.24
N ASP A 150 12.61 5.60 12.47
CA ASP A 150 13.48 4.51 12.90
C ASP A 150 14.94 4.86 12.65
N VAL A 151 15.77 4.78 13.68
CA VAL A 151 17.17 5.22 13.65
C VAL A 151 18.11 4.19 14.22
N PHE A 152 19.20 3.98 13.51
CA PHE A 152 20.29 3.14 13.95
C PHE A 152 21.62 3.87 13.74
N PHE A 153 22.35 4.13 14.83
CA PHE A 153 23.68 4.71 14.81
C PHE A 153 24.73 3.64 15.12
N GLY A 154 25.70 3.47 14.23
CA GLY A 154 26.82 2.53 14.38
C GLY A 154 28.15 3.27 14.27
N SER A 155 29.09 2.94 15.14
CA SER A 155 30.43 3.54 15.13
C SER A 155 31.52 2.49 15.28
N ASP A 156 32.67 2.77 14.66
CA ASP A 156 33.89 1.94 14.65
C ASP A 156 34.96 2.48 15.64
N GLU A 157 34.60 3.47 16.46
CA GLU A 157 35.45 3.97 17.55
C GLU A 157 35.29 3.11 18.82
N TYR A 158 36.07 2.03 18.94
CA TYR A 158 36.11 1.18 20.15
C TYR A 158 36.25 2.02 21.44
N PRO A 159 35.64 1.63 22.60
CA PRO A 159 35.51 2.45 23.83
C PRO A 159 36.80 2.86 24.57
N GLU A 160 37.97 2.82 23.92
CA GLU A 160 39.25 3.26 24.45
C GLU A 160 39.66 4.70 24.09
N PHE A 161 38.82 5.47 23.38
CA PHE A 161 39.05 6.88 23.03
C PHE A 161 38.13 7.92 23.68
N VAL A 162 37.51 7.60 24.83
CA VAL A 162 36.63 8.49 25.65
C VAL A 162 37.28 9.80 26.18
N ASP A 163 38.48 10.16 25.72
CA ASP A 163 39.23 11.37 26.12
C ASP A 163 39.83 12.09 24.87
N SER A 164 39.28 11.82 23.68
CA SER A 164 39.70 12.35 22.38
C SER A 164 39.11 13.75 22.12
N ALA A 165 39.82 14.58 21.35
CA ALA A 165 39.32 15.86 20.84
C ALA A 165 38.51 15.69 19.54
N PHE A 166 38.25 14.44 19.16
CA PHE A 166 37.58 13.96 17.96
C PHE A 166 36.46 13.01 18.42
N VAL A 167 35.26 13.24 17.89
CA VAL A 167 33.99 12.62 18.23
C VAL A 167 33.17 12.60 16.94
N ASP A 168 32.68 11.42 16.57
CA ASP A 168 31.58 11.26 15.62
C ASP A 168 30.25 11.57 16.30
N ILE A 169 29.43 12.35 15.62
CA ILE A 169 28.08 12.67 16.08
C ILE A 169 27.03 12.39 15.01
N ALA A 170 25.86 11.95 15.43
CA ALA A 170 24.64 12.03 14.64
C ALA A 170 23.60 12.87 15.37
N ALA A 171 22.84 13.66 14.61
CA ALA A 171 21.82 14.53 15.15
C ALA A 171 20.59 14.59 14.25
N ILE A 172 19.40 14.62 14.87
CA ILE A 172 18.13 14.79 14.17
C ILE A 172 17.43 16.00 14.74
N TYR A 173 17.22 17.00 13.88
CA TYR A 173 16.55 18.24 14.22
C TYR A 173 15.18 18.27 13.57
N VAL A 174 14.18 18.70 14.33
CA VAL A 174 12.86 19.04 13.80
C VAL A 174 12.56 20.49 14.20
N ASN A 175 12.29 21.33 13.21
CA ASN A 175 12.09 22.78 13.37
C ASN A 175 13.24 23.48 14.14
N GLY A 176 14.46 22.98 13.95
CA GLY A 176 15.67 23.50 14.59
C GLY A 176 15.88 23.07 16.05
N VAL A 177 15.02 22.20 16.59
CA VAL A 177 15.20 21.57 17.91
C VAL A 177 15.81 20.18 17.71
N ASN A 178 16.86 19.85 18.45
CA ASN A 178 17.51 18.54 18.38
C ASN A 178 16.74 17.52 19.24
N TYR A 179 16.24 16.45 18.62
CA TYR A 179 15.45 15.38 19.26
C TYR A 179 16.21 14.06 19.39
N ALA A 180 17.38 13.93 18.77
CA ALA A 180 18.29 12.83 19.01
C ALA A 180 19.73 13.27 18.79
N LEU A 181 20.57 13.13 19.82
CA LEU A 181 22.01 13.34 19.71
C LEU A 181 22.73 12.04 20.06
N PHE A 182 23.38 11.44 19.08
CA PHE A 182 24.22 10.27 19.26
C PHE A 182 25.67 10.71 19.43
N ASN A 183 26.32 10.25 20.50
CA ASN A 183 27.75 10.49 20.74
C ASN A 183 28.40 9.31 21.49
N GLN A 184 29.72 9.34 21.58
CA GLN A 184 30.55 8.31 22.22
C GLN A 184 30.74 8.49 23.74
N ASP A 185 29.97 9.34 24.44
CA ASP A 185 30.10 9.55 25.89
C ASP A 185 29.10 8.71 26.70
N PRO A 186 29.56 7.66 27.41
CA PRO A 186 28.71 6.84 28.25
C PRO A 186 28.17 7.56 29.50
N ASN A 187 28.51 8.84 29.74
CA ASN A 187 28.02 9.66 30.85
C ASN A 187 27.17 10.87 30.42
N GLN A 188 26.96 11.11 29.13
CA GLN A 188 25.82 11.93 28.74
C GLN A 188 24.53 11.17 29.04
N PRO A 189 23.39 11.84 29.24
CA PRO A 189 22.09 11.20 29.27
C PRO A 189 21.73 10.73 27.87
N LEU A 190 22.52 9.82 27.32
CA LEU A 190 22.04 8.80 26.41
C LEU A 190 21.28 7.84 27.31
N SER A 191 20.01 8.11 27.46
CA SER A 191 19.09 7.08 27.84
C SER A 191 19.06 6.07 26.66
N ILE A 192 19.94 5.09 26.70
CA ILE A 192 19.76 3.86 25.94
C ILE A 192 20.31 2.74 26.82
N VAL A 193 19.44 2.11 27.60
CA VAL A 193 19.78 0.94 28.42
C VAL A 193 18.97 -0.25 27.92
N GLY A 194 19.45 -0.87 26.86
CA GLY A 194 19.17 -2.28 26.53
C GLY A 194 20.41 -3.14 26.79
N ASP A 195 20.29 -4.46 26.70
CA ASP A 195 21.46 -5.36 26.70
C ASP A 195 22.41 -4.89 25.59
N SER A 196 23.48 -4.18 25.96
CA SER A 196 24.45 -3.75 24.99
C SER A 196 25.07 -5.00 24.38
N ILE A 197 24.99 -5.13 23.05
CA ILE A 197 25.84 -6.06 22.33
C ILE A 197 27.26 -5.48 22.46
N ASN A 198 27.96 -5.79 23.57
CA ASN A 198 29.38 -5.50 23.77
C ASN A 198 30.27 -6.48 22.99
N SER A 199 29.72 -7.11 21.95
CA SER A 199 30.42 -7.93 20.99
C SER A 199 30.45 -7.19 19.66
N PRO A 200 31.55 -7.27 18.89
CA PRO A 200 31.56 -6.75 17.53
C PRO A 200 30.31 -7.23 16.77
N GLY A 201 29.54 -6.29 16.25
CA GLY A 201 28.30 -6.55 15.51
C GLY A 201 28.45 -6.06 14.08
N ASN A 202 28.12 -6.90 13.10
CA ASN A 202 28.20 -6.48 11.71
C ASN A 202 26.82 -6.09 11.19
N PHE A 203 26.77 -4.99 10.46
CA PHE A 203 25.66 -4.63 9.59
C PHE A 203 25.75 -5.52 8.34
N PHE A 204 24.81 -6.46 8.18
CA PHE A 204 24.79 -7.39 7.04
C PHE A 204 23.59 -7.16 6.12
N ASN A 205 23.81 -7.38 4.82
CA ASN A 205 22.77 -7.86 3.93
C ASN A 205 22.88 -9.39 3.82
N ASN A 206 21.77 -10.11 3.97
CA ASN A 206 21.66 -11.52 3.57
C ASN A 206 21.86 -11.65 2.04
N ASN A 207 23.11 -11.87 1.61
CA ASN A 207 23.36 -12.53 0.34
C ASN A 207 24.66 -13.37 0.33
N GLY A 208 24.89 -14.14 1.39
CA GLY A 208 25.81 -15.28 1.41
C GLY A 208 27.30 -15.02 1.16
N ASP A 209 28.09 -16.07 1.38
CA ASP A 209 29.53 -16.19 1.06
C ASP A 209 29.78 -15.89 -0.44
N ASP A 210 30.47 -14.79 -0.74
CA ASP A 210 30.85 -14.43 -2.12
C ASP A 210 31.89 -15.40 -2.73
N GLY A 211 32.40 -16.33 -1.91
CA GLY A 211 33.30 -17.41 -2.26
C GLY A 211 34.71 -16.95 -2.59
N SER A 212 35.07 -15.70 -2.29
CA SER A 212 36.27 -15.07 -2.82
C SER A 212 37.52 -15.24 -1.94
N ASP A 213 37.35 -15.38 -0.62
CA ASP A 213 38.48 -15.48 0.32
C ASP A 213 38.39 -16.65 1.34
N GLY A 214 37.25 -17.36 1.35
CA GLY A 214 37.03 -18.52 2.22
C GLY A 214 36.58 -18.16 3.64
N ASP A 215 36.22 -16.90 3.86
CA ASP A 215 35.45 -16.44 5.00
C ASP A 215 33.95 -16.51 4.64
N PRO A 216 33.12 -17.29 5.37
CA PRO A 216 31.70 -17.41 5.06
C PRO A 216 30.89 -16.12 5.30
N TYR A 217 31.53 -15.04 5.77
CA TYR A 217 30.89 -13.77 6.14
C TYR A 217 31.14 -12.64 5.14
N THR A 218 31.79 -12.88 3.99
CA THR A 218 32.12 -11.84 2.98
C THR A 218 31.02 -11.63 1.95
N GLY A 219 29.81 -11.30 2.43
CA GLY A 219 28.79 -10.74 1.54
C GLY A 219 29.23 -9.42 0.92
N THR A 220 28.55 -8.96 -0.13
CA THR A 220 28.83 -7.69 -0.84
C THR A 220 28.78 -6.44 0.07
N TYR A 221 28.20 -6.57 1.27
CA TYR A 221 27.98 -5.50 2.25
C TYR A 221 28.30 -6.02 3.65
N ASP A 222 29.59 -6.03 4.00
CA ASP A 222 30.09 -6.41 5.33
C ASP A 222 30.72 -5.18 5.99
N THR A 223 29.98 -4.54 6.89
CA THR A 223 30.49 -3.45 7.72
C THR A 223 30.46 -3.89 9.18
N GLU A 224 31.63 -4.09 9.77
CA GLU A 224 31.80 -4.37 11.20
C GLU A 224 31.72 -3.04 11.97
N TYR A 225 30.75 -2.90 12.86
CA TYR A 225 30.69 -1.80 13.83
C TYR A 225 31.01 -2.40 15.20
N ASP A 226 32.13 -1.98 15.80
CA ASP A 226 32.58 -2.52 17.09
C ASP A 226 31.97 -1.80 18.30
N GLY A 227 31.13 -0.79 18.04
CA GLY A 227 30.35 0.00 18.98
C GLY A 227 28.88 -0.39 19.15
N PHE A 228 28.16 0.46 19.88
CA PHE A 228 26.78 0.32 20.34
C PHE A 228 25.77 0.07 19.20
N SER A 229 24.81 -0.86 19.36
CA SER A 229 23.83 -1.23 18.31
C SER A 229 22.43 -1.50 18.89
N THR A 230 21.49 -0.56 18.76
CA THR A 230 20.04 -0.75 19.05
C THR A 230 19.23 0.12 18.08
N LEU A 231 18.12 -0.41 17.55
CA LEU A 231 17.16 0.36 16.76
C LEU A 231 16.34 1.23 17.71
N LEU A 232 16.29 2.53 17.43
CA LEU A 232 15.58 3.51 18.23
C LEU A 232 14.47 4.10 17.39
N ASN A 233 13.33 4.34 18.02
CA ASN A 233 12.28 5.16 17.41
C ASN A 233 12.40 6.58 17.97
N ILE A 234 12.50 7.57 17.10
CA ILE A 234 12.49 8.99 17.48
C ILE A 234 11.10 9.55 17.23
N LEU A 235 10.46 10.05 18.29
CA LEU A 235 9.24 10.83 18.18
C LEU A 235 9.59 12.32 18.30
N ALA A 236 9.16 13.09 17.31
CA ALA A 236 9.46 14.51 17.23
C ALA A 236 8.19 15.33 16.95
N PRO A 237 7.74 16.18 17.89
CA PRO A 237 6.57 17.02 17.71
C PRO A 237 6.71 17.95 16.51
N ILE A 238 5.60 18.15 15.82
CA ILE A 238 5.52 19.01 14.63
C ILE A 238 4.69 20.26 14.93
N GLN A 239 4.77 21.25 14.05
CA GLN A 239 3.99 22.49 14.14
C GLN A 239 3.02 22.58 12.97
N ASP A 240 1.92 23.34 13.12
CA ASP A 240 0.99 23.61 12.01
C ASP A 240 1.73 24.18 10.78
N GLY A 241 1.44 23.59 9.61
CA GLY A 241 1.99 23.96 8.31
C GLY A 241 3.35 23.33 8.05
N GLU A 242 4.25 24.08 7.39
CA GLU A 242 5.55 23.56 6.96
C GLU A 242 6.47 23.22 8.16
N ASN A 243 6.95 21.98 8.20
CA ASN A 243 7.91 21.45 9.15
C ASN A 243 9.24 21.17 8.46
N GLU A 244 10.36 21.47 9.11
CA GLU A 244 11.71 21.20 8.58
C GLU A 244 12.37 20.09 9.41
N ILE A 245 12.80 19.01 8.75
CA ILE A 245 13.62 17.97 9.35
C ILE A 245 15.04 18.08 8.81
N THR A 246 16.03 17.95 9.69
CA THR A 246 17.43 17.81 9.33
C THR A 246 18.04 16.61 10.03
N ILE A 247 18.45 15.62 9.24
CA ILE A 247 19.16 14.42 9.67
C ILE A 247 20.62 14.59 9.28
N ALA A 248 21.51 14.38 10.24
CA ALA A 248 22.92 14.66 10.02
C ALA A 248 23.84 13.72 10.76
N ILE A 249 24.96 13.38 10.12
CA ILE A 249 26.11 12.73 10.74
C ILE A 249 27.38 13.53 10.41
N ALA A 250 28.29 13.69 11.36
CA ALA A 250 29.54 14.40 11.17
C ALA A 250 30.69 13.93 12.05
N ASP A 251 31.90 13.97 11.48
CA ASP A 251 33.16 13.78 12.18
C ASP A 251 33.80 15.14 12.49
N THR A 252 34.33 15.29 13.71
CA THR A 252 35.09 16.45 14.18
C THR A 252 36.58 16.39 13.86
N GLY A 253 36.97 15.38 13.09
CA GLY A 253 38.08 15.41 12.17
C GLY A 253 39.30 14.68 12.64
N ASP A 254 39.10 13.44 13.07
CA ASP A 254 40.13 12.46 12.82
C ASP A 254 40.09 12.05 11.34
N THR A 255 40.86 11.05 10.95
CA THR A 255 40.85 10.56 9.55
C THR A 255 40.81 9.04 9.56
N ALA A 256 40.43 8.45 10.69
CA ALA A 256 40.58 7.06 10.99
C ALA A 256 39.37 6.61 11.81
N TYR A 257 38.62 5.64 11.29
CA TYR A 257 37.39 5.10 11.91
C TYR A 257 36.21 6.05 11.66
N ASP A 258 35.41 5.74 10.63
CA ASP A 258 34.22 6.51 10.26
C ASP A 258 32.96 5.89 10.89
N SER A 259 31.90 6.67 11.09
CA SER A 259 30.61 6.23 11.63
C SER A 259 29.50 6.17 10.57
N GLY A 260 28.43 5.45 10.89
CA GLY A 260 27.26 5.27 10.06
C GLY A 260 25.95 5.56 10.80
N LEU A 261 24.98 6.10 10.08
CA LEU A 261 23.64 6.40 10.59
C LEU A 261 22.61 5.91 9.56
N PHE A 262 21.85 4.90 9.93
CA PHE A 262 20.64 4.51 9.22
C PHE A 262 19.45 5.30 9.75
N VAL A 263 18.59 5.77 8.84
CA VAL A 263 17.28 6.36 9.17
C VAL A 263 16.25 5.90 8.15
N GLY A 264 15.09 5.45 8.61
CA GLY A 264 14.00 4.97 7.77
C GLY A 264 12.63 5.11 8.43
N ASN A 265 11.60 4.65 7.73
CA ASN A 265 10.23 4.55 8.24
C ASN A 265 9.67 5.86 8.84
N LEU A 266 9.83 6.98 8.13
CA LEU A 266 9.19 8.24 8.52
C LEU A 266 7.67 8.11 8.35
N GLN A 267 6.91 8.32 9.43
CA GLN A 267 5.45 8.26 9.44
C GLN A 267 4.85 9.24 10.47
N GLY A 268 3.59 9.62 10.28
CA GLY A 268 2.83 10.37 11.29
C GLY A 268 2.72 9.57 12.60
N SER A 269 2.71 10.25 13.75
CA SER A 269 2.53 9.62 15.05
C SER A 269 1.58 10.43 15.93
N ASN A 270 0.60 9.73 16.51
CA ASN A 270 -0.40 10.27 17.43
C ASN A 270 0.17 10.63 18.81
N SER A 271 1.43 10.28 19.08
CA SER A 271 2.14 10.65 20.30
C SER A 271 2.60 12.10 20.24
N THR A 272 2.49 12.86 21.33
CA THR A 272 2.96 14.27 21.41
C THR A 272 4.34 14.40 22.05
N VAL A 273 5.00 13.27 22.33
CA VAL A 273 6.17 13.22 23.22
C VAL A 273 7.45 13.38 22.41
N SER A 274 8.42 14.12 22.95
CA SER A 274 9.71 14.38 22.31
C SER A 274 10.81 13.44 22.83
N GLY A 275 11.51 12.71 21.96
CA GLY A 275 12.69 11.95 22.37
C GLY A 275 13.00 10.72 21.52
N SER A 276 14.07 10.00 21.89
CA SER A 276 14.40 8.66 21.37
C SER A 276 13.92 7.62 22.38
N TYR A 277 13.15 6.63 21.94
CA TYR A 277 12.56 5.60 22.81
C TYR A 277 13.05 4.19 22.45
N VAL A 278 12.98 3.29 23.44
CA VAL A 278 13.07 1.85 23.24
C VAL A 278 11.67 1.24 23.31
N THR A 279 11.20 0.63 22.22
CA THR A 279 9.86 0.01 22.16
C THR A 279 9.83 -1.33 22.91
N VAL A 280 8.78 -1.54 23.69
CA VAL A 280 8.49 -2.76 24.43
C VAL A 280 7.09 -3.25 24.06
N GLU A 281 7.03 -4.32 23.29
CA GLU A 281 5.78 -4.91 22.78
C GLU A 281 5.24 -5.97 23.74
N GLY A 282 3.96 -5.84 24.10
CA GLY A 282 3.15 -6.82 24.80
C GLY A 282 2.40 -7.75 23.86
N THR A 283 1.64 -8.68 24.42
CA THR A 283 0.80 -9.63 23.70
C THR A 283 -0.67 -9.45 24.10
N GLY A 284 -1.57 -10.34 23.66
CA GLY A 284 -2.97 -10.35 24.12
C GLY A 284 -3.19 -11.10 25.45
N GLU A 285 -2.14 -11.31 26.25
CA GLU A 285 -2.18 -12.05 27.52
C GLU A 285 -1.60 -11.19 28.65
N SER A 286 -1.97 -11.45 29.90
CA SER A 286 -1.42 -10.73 31.06
C SER A 286 0.09 -10.86 31.24
N GLU A 287 0.79 -9.73 31.26
CA GLU A 287 2.24 -9.59 31.29
C GLU A 287 2.74 -8.60 32.35
N SER A 288 4.05 -8.49 32.47
CA SER A 288 4.69 -7.58 33.41
C SER A 288 5.95 -6.99 32.82
N PHE A 289 6.01 -5.67 32.78
CA PHE A 289 7.08 -4.88 32.18
C PHE A 289 7.86 -4.13 33.26
N GLU A 290 9.15 -3.90 33.02
CA GLU A 290 10.04 -3.15 33.91
C GLU A 290 10.63 -1.93 33.19
N GLY A 291 10.55 -0.76 33.83
CA GLY A 291 11.23 0.47 33.41
C GLY A 291 12.74 0.39 33.64
N ASN A 292 13.54 1.08 32.83
CA ASN A 292 15.00 0.96 32.88
C ASN A 292 15.79 2.28 32.83
N ALA A 293 15.12 3.42 33.10
CA ALA A 293 15.66 4.79 33.13
C ALA A 293 16.03 5.37 31.77
N ALA A 294 15.75 4.62 30.70
CA ALA A 294 15.63 5.18 29.37
C ALA A 294 14.16 5.35 29.00
N PRO A 295 13.70 6.42 28.32
CA PRO A 295 12.35 6.48 27.80
C PRO A 295 12.02 5.24 26.97
N GLN A 296 10.97 4.56 27.39
CA GLN A 296 10.41 3.39 26.74
C GLN A 296 9.01 3.71 26.20
N LEU A 297 8.65 3.10 25.08
CA LEU A 297 7.26 3.02 24.62
C LEU A 297 6.75 1.62 24.92
N PHE A 298 5.87 1.47 25.91
CA PHE A 298 5.20 0.22 26.24
C PHE A 298 3.91 0.10 25.46
N ASN A 299 3.82 -0.85 24.53
CA ASN A 299 2.58 -1.21 23.85
C ASN A 299 2.00 -2.45 24.52
N LEU A 300 1.01 -2.27 25.40
CA LEU A 300 0.56 -3.38 26.26
C LEU A 300 -0.21 -4.46 25.49
N GLY A 301 -0.90 -4.08 24.42
CA GLY A 301 -1.77 -5.00 23.68
C GLY A 301 -3.07 -5.22 24.45
N GLY A 302 -3.30 -6.43 24.95
CA GLY A 302 -4.52 -6.73 25.71
C GLY A 302 -4.30 -7.76 26.80
N GLY A 303 -5.24 -7.81 27.75
CA GLY A 303 -5.06 -8.58 28.98
C GLY A 303 -4.80 -7.65 30.16
N SER A 304 -4.54 -8.24 31.33
CA SER A 304 -4.29 -7.47 32.55
C SER A 304 -2.80 -7.37 32.81
N ASP A 305 -2.21 -6.25 32.44
CA ASP A 305 -0.78 -5.98 32.41
C ASP A 305 -0.32 -5.12 33.59
N SER A 306 1.00 -5.17 33.84
CA SER A 306 1.59 -4.29 34.84
C SER A 306 2.95 -3.74 34.43
N ILE A 307 3.12 -2.43 34.53
CA ILE A 307 4.41 -1.76 34.36
C ILE A 307 4.96 -1.40 35.74
N THR A 308 6.23 -1.71 36.02
CA THR A 308 6.89 -1.41 37.29
C THR A 308 8.23 -0.72 37.09
N GLY A 309 8.52 0.32 37.87
CA GLY A 309 9.84 0.97 37.90
C GLY A 309 9.90 2.09 38.92
N SER A 310 11.09 2.52 39.32
CA SER A 310 11.25 3.76 40.09
C SER A 310 10.90 5.00 39.25
N ALA A 311 10.70 6.15 39.89
CA ALA A 311 10.41 7.40 39.17
C ALA A 311 11.53 7.79 38.18
N GLU A 312 12.80 7.52 38.52
CA GLU A 312 13.94 7.71 37.60
C GLU A 312 13.92 6.68 36.47
N GLU A 313 13.43 5.46 36.73
CA GLU A 313 13.38 4.40 35.73
C GLU A 313 12.25 4.54 34.73
N LEU A 314 11.20 5.28 35.08
CA LEU A 314 10.02 5.50 34.25
C LEU A 314 9.97 6.91 33.63
N ASP A 315 10.98 7.74 33.88
CA ASP A 315 10.96 9.13 33.43
C ASP A 315 11.04 9.25 31.91
N GLY A 316 10.03 9.89 31.33
CA GLY A 316 9.85 10.04 29.89
C GLY A 316 9.14 8.87 29.22
N ASP A 317 8.73 7.84 29.95
CA ASP A 317 8.06 6.67 29.38
C ASP A 317 6.66 6.99 28.85
N VAL A 318 6.28 6.28 27.79
CA VAL A 318 4.95 6.30 27.18
C VAL A 318 4.35 4.90 27.25
N VAL A 319 3.08 4.79 27.60
CA VAL A 319 2.35 3.53 27.70
C VAL A 319 1.10 3.61 26.84
N SER A 320 1.01 2.78 25.82
CA SER A 320 -0.13 2.62 24.93
C SER A 320 -0.90 1.33 25.25
N GLY A 321 -2.21 1.33 25.02
CA GLY A 321 -3.10 0.21 25.33
C GLY A 321 -3.42 0.02 26.81
N PHE A 322 -3.23 1.04 27.65
CA PHE A 322 -3.52 0.95 29.09
C PHE A 322 -5.02 1.01 29.37
N GLY A 323 -5.60 -0.11 29.78
CA GLY A 323 -7.03 -0.28 30.06
C GLY A 323 -7.41 -0.36 31.54
N ASP A 324 -8.67 -0.73 31.77
CA ASP A 324 -9.30 -0.86 33.09
C ASP A 324 -8.72 -2.00 33.95
N ASP A 325 -8.07 -2.97 33.32
CA ASP A 325 -7.42 -4.12 33.96
C ASP A 325 -5.91 -3.98 34.09
N ASP A 326 -5.34 -2.85 33.67
CA ASP A 326 -3.92 -2.58 33.73
C ASP A 326 -3.50 -1.75 34.94
N ARG A 327 -2.19 -1.78 35.18
CA ARG A 327 -1.61 -1.17 36.37
C ARG A 327 -0.21 -0.62 36.15
N LEU A 328 0.00 0.60 36.64
CA LEU A 328 1.34 1.20 36.76
C LEU A 328 1.80 1.20 38.22
N ILE A 329 3.03 0.76 38.47
CA ILE A 329 3.62 0.67 39.81
C ILE A 329 4.90 1.51 39.84
N VAL A 330 4.83 2.67 40.48
CA VAL A 330 6.00 3.53 40.68
C VAL A 330 6.65 3.21 42.02
N GLU A 331 7.86 2.66 41.99
CA GLU A 331 8.62 2.24 43.15
C GLU A 331 9.29 3.42 43.86
N GLY A 332 9.27 3.39 45.19
CA GLY A 332 9.98 4.39 46.01
C GLY A 332 9.38 5.80 46.00
N ALA A 333 8.33 6.06 45.21
CA ALA A 333 7.63 7.34 45.14
C ALA A 333 6.23 7.27 45.79
N SER A 334 5.76 8.41 46.30
CA SER A 334 4.44 8.54 46.94
C SER A 334 3.77 9.83 46.50
N PHE A 335 2.86 9.72 45.55
CA PHE A 335 2.09 10.81 44.96
C PHE A 335 0.60 10.42 44.85
N GLY A 336 -0.26 11.34 44.40
CA GLY A 336 -1.70 11.14 44.34
C GLY A 336 -2.37 11.85 43.16
N SER A 337 -3.66 12.16 43.29
CA SER A 337 -4.47 12.69 42.19
C SER A 337 -4.07 14.08 41.69
N ASP A 338 -3.27 14.82 42.46
CA ASP A 338 -2.81 16.15 42.06
C ASP A 338 -1.65 16.07 41.05
N ASP A 339 -1.11 14.85 40.84
CA ASP A 339 0.04 14.53 40.02
C ASP A 339 -0.36 13.86 38.68
N VAL A 340 -1.67 13.78 38.39
CA VAL A 340 -2.20 13.23 37.12
C VAL A 340 -3.04 14.27 36.42
N THR A 341 -2.68 14.58 35.18
CA THR A 341 -3.41 15.50 34.31
C THR A 341 -3.89 14.77 33.07
N VAL A 342 -5.21 14.69 32.88
CA VAL A 342 -5.80 14.21 31.63
C VAL A 342 -5.85 15.36 30.63
N THR A 343 -5.21 15.18 29.47
CA THR A 343 -5.13 16.17 28.39
C THR A 343 -5.49 15.49 27.07
N MET A 344 -6.55 15.98 26.42
CA MET A 344 -6.95 15.51 25.07
C MET A 344 -7.10 13.98 24.98
N GLY A 345 -7.80 13.36 25.93
CA GLY A 345 -7.93 11.89 25.98
C GLY A 345 -6.81 11.25 26.81
N SER A 346 -5.55 11.53 26.53
CA SER A 346 -4.40 10.91 27.23
C SER A 346 -4.23 11.37 28.68
N ALA A 347 -3.58 10.56 29.52
CA ALA A 347 -3.26 10.91 30.90
C ALA A 347 -1.74 11.08 31.11
N ILE A 348 -1.33 12.25 31.59
CA ILE A 348 0.06 12.57 31.92
C ILE A 348 0.24 12.51 33.44
N LEU A 349 1.19 11.71 33.90
CA LEU A 349 1.63 11.60 35.29
C LEU A 349 2.86 12.46 35.51
N ASP A 350 2.68 13.56 36.23
CA ASP A 350 3.73 14.50 36.60
C ASP A 350 4.10 14.29 38.07
N ILE A 351 5.17 13.53 38.32
CA ILE A 351 5.57 13.10 39.66
C ILE A 351 6.66 14.03 40.21
N ASP A 352 6.34 14.77 41.28
CA ASP A 352 7.29 15.55 42.09
C ASP A 352 7.92 14.67 43.18
N THR A 353 9.14 14.19 42.92
CA THR A 353 9.82 13.26 43.82
C THR A 353 10.52 13.96 45.00
N ASP A 354 10.91 15.22 44.82
CA ASP A 354 11.68 15.99 45.82
C ASP A 354 10.83 16.96 46.69
N GLY A 355 9.57 17.18 46.28
CA GLY A 355 8.55 17.95 46.96
C GLY A 355 8.66 19.46 46.78
N ASP A 356 9.32 19.95 45.73
CA ASP A 356 9.51 21.38 45.47
C ASP A 356 8.34 22.05 44.72
N GLY A 357 7.39 21.24 44.22
CA GLY A 357 6.20 21.66 43.47
C GLY A 357 6.40 21.72 41.96
N VAL A 358 7.49 21.17 41.43
CA VAL A 358 7.76 20.92 40.01
C VAL A 358 7.90 19.42 39.83
N ALA A 359 7.35 18.87 38.75
CA ALA A 359 7.53 17.46 38.43
C ALA A 359 8.99 17.17 38.09
N ASP A 360 9.55 16.13 38.70
CA ASP A 360 10.88 15.60 38.39
C ASP A 360 10.81 14.50 37.34
N THR A 361 9.66 13.83 37.26
CA THR A 361 9.41 12.67 36.41
C THR A 361 8.09 12.83 35.67
N THR A 362 8.05 12.55 34.37
CA THR A 362 6.80 12.52 33.59
C THR A 362 6.59 11.15 32.94
N ILE A 363 5.39 10.58 33.06
CA ILE A 363 4.97 9.35 32.38
C ILE A 363 3.70 9.65 31.58
N THR A 364 3.58 9.18 30.34
CA THR A 364 2.38 9.36 29.51
C THR A 364 1.63 8.05 29.35
N LEU A 365 0.33 8.04 29.67
CA LEU A 365 -0.60 6.96 29.31
C LEU A 365 -1.42 7.44 28.11
N GLU A 366 -1.24 6.79 26.97
CA GLU A 366 -1.94 7.05 25.71
C GLU A 366 -3.24 6.26 25.65
N GLY A 367 -4.31 6.90 25.16
CA GLY A 367 -5.67 6.36 25.11
C GLY A 367 -6.72 7.40 25.53
N ASP A 368 -8.01 7.04 25.53
CA ASP A 368 -9.08 7.94 25.98
C ASP A 368 -9.43 7.71 27.47
N PHE A 369 -8.87 8.57 28.31
CA PHE A 369 -9.10 8.67 29.74
C PHE A 369 -10.09 9.78 30.11
N SER A 370 -10.85 10.34 29.16
CA SER A 370 -11.76 11.46 29.40
C SER A 370 -12.87 11.17 30.43
N GLU A 371 -13.31 9.92 30.50
CA GLU A 371 -14.26 9.40 31.49
C GLU A 371 -13.60 8.55 32.59
N ALA A 372 -12.27 8.39 32.52
CA ALA A 372 -11.53 7.52 33.43
C ALA A 372 -11.41 8.12 34.84
N SER A 373 -11.48 7.23 35.82
CA SER A 373 -11.25 7.52 37.23
C SER A 373 -10.01 6.78 37.71
N PHE A 374 -8.96 7.54 38.01
CA PHE A 374 -7.70 7.01 38.55
C PHE A 374 -7.81 6.72 40.05
N SER A 375 -7.23 5.60 40.46
CA SER A 375 -7.09 5.20 41.86
C SER A 375 -5.62 4.99 42.21
N TYR A 376 -5.26 5.38 43.44
CA TYR A 376 -3.87 5.42 43.90
C TYR A 376 -3.76 4.65 45.21
N LEU A 377 -2.87 3.66 45.25
CA LEU A 377 -2.58 2.87 46.44
C LEU A 377 -1.09 2.97 46.78
N THR A 378 -0.77 3.72 47.84
CA THR A 378 0.59 3.76 48.38
C THR A 378 0.78 2.70 49.47
N GLU A 379 1.55 1.66 49.18
CA GLU A 379 1.93 0.60 50.14
C GLU A 379 3.42 0.27 50.04
N GLY A 380 4.08 0.06 51.18
CA GLY A 380 5.49 -0.37 51.19
C GLY A 380 6.51 0.68 50.73
N GLY A 381 6.08 1.87 50.31
CA GLY A 381 6.92 2.89 49.71
C GLY A 381 6.74 3.04 48.20
N ASN A 382 5.86 2.25 47.59
CA ASN A 382 5.50 2.32 46.17
C ASN A 382 4.09 2.92 46.03
N THR A 383 3.81 3.60 44.93
CA THR A 383 2.44 4.00 44.53
C THR A 383 2.02 3.17 43.34
N THR A 384 0.91 2.46 43.50
CA THR A 384 0.22 1.74 42.43
C THR A 384 -0.93 2.58 41.89
N ILE A 385 -1.07 2.62 40.58
CA ILE A 385 -2.07 3.36 39.84
C ILE A 385 -2.89 2.37 39.02
N ASP A 386 -4.20 2.44 39.20
CA ASP A 386 -5.18 1.75 38.38
C ASP A 386 -6.12 2.79 37.79
N ALA A 387 -6.59 2.60 36.56
CA ALA A 387 -7.66 3.39 35.96
C ALA A 387 -8.95 2.56 35.88
N THR A 388 -10.10 3.23 35.85
CA THR A 388 -11.40 2.59 35.62
C THR A 388 -12.27 3.52 34.78
N GLY A 389 -13.02 2.99 33.81
CA GLY A 389 -13.72 3.80 32.82
C GLY A 389 -12.78 4.41 31.78
N VAL A 390 -11.62 3.79 31.53
CA VAL A 390 -10.85 4.03 30.30
C VAL A 390 -11.69 3.50 29.14
N ILE A 391 -11.82 4.30 28.09
CA ILE A 391 -12.48 3.84 26.87
C ILE A 391 -11.44 3.03 26.10
N THR A 392 -11.65 1.72 26.07
CA THR A 392 -10.81 0.72 25.38
C THR A 392 -11.70 -0.13 24.49
N GLY A 393 -11.30 -0.41 23.25
CA GLY A 393 -12.13 -1.12 22.28
C GLY A 393 -13.11 -0.21 21.55
N GLY A 394 -13.74 -0.75 20.50
CA GLY A 394 -14.60 0.01 19.61
C GLY A 394 -15.79 0.69 20.29
N VAL A 395 -16.23 1.78 19.65
CA VAL A 395 -17.15 2.78 20.15
C VAL A 395 -18.54 2.66 19.50
N ASP A 396 -19.57 2.90 20.31
CA ASP A 396 -20.93 3.13 19.82
C ASP A 396 -21.12 4.64 19.55
N LEU A 397 -20.98 5.06 18.30
CA LEU A 397 -21.19 6.45 17.88
C LEU A 397 -22.62 6.66 17.36
N THR A 398 -23.23 7.78 17.74
CA THR A 398 -24.55 8.15 17.21
C THR A 398 -24.60 9.63 16.91
N GLY A 399 -24.84 9.96 15.65
CA GLY A 399 -25.07 11.30 15.13
C GLY A 399 -26.44 11.87 15.54
N THR A 400 -26.87 12.89 14.82
CA THR A 400 -28.04 13.70 15.15
C THR A 400 -29.10 13.63 14.05
N ALA A 401 -29.56 14.77 13.53
CA ALA A 401 -30.52 14.82 12.43
C ALA A 401 -30.15 15.96 11.47
N GLY A 402 -28.90 16.40 11.54
CA GLY A 402 -28.26 17.30 10.59
C GLY A 402 -26.78 16.97 10.58
N SER A 403 -26.05 17.50 9.61
CA SER A 403 -24.67 17.14 9.31
C SER A 403 -23.74 17.01 10.52
N ASP A 404 -23.23 15.80 10.71
CA ASP A 404 -22.28 15.40 11.72
C ASP A 404 -20.95 14.95 11.08
N THR A 405 -19.90 14.89 11.89
CA THR A 405 -18.62 14.25 11.55
C THR A 405 -18.35 13.25 12.65
N LEU A 406 -18.27 11.97 12.27
CA LEU A 406 -18.11 10.84 13.17
C LEU A 406 -16.85 10.08 12.73
N THR A 407 -15.95 9.84 13.67
CA THR A 407 -14.70 9.10 13.43
C THR A 407 -14.62 8.01 14.46
N GLY A 408 -14.41 6.79 13.98
CA GLY A 408 -14.20 5.58 14.75
C GLY A 408 -12.87 5.54 15.48
N THR A 409 -12.41 4.33 15.75
CA THR A 409 -11.15 3.96 16.39
C THR A 409 -10.51 2.83 15.60
N SER A 410 -9.34 2.34 16.02
CA SER A 410 -8.70 1.20 15.36
C SER A 410 -9.27 -0.17 15.77
N ASP A 411 -10.44 -0.21 16.39
CA ASP A 411 -11.12 -1.40 16.89
C ASP A 411 -12.55 -1.46 16.30
N ASP A 412 -13.16 -2.64 16.21
CA ASP A 412 -14.53 -2.83 15.66
C ASP A 412 -15.59 -1.89 16.28
N ASP A 413 -16.05 -0.91 15.50
CA ASP A 413 -16.99 0.14 15.91
C ASP A 413 -18.44 -0.11 15.48
N THR A 414 -19.36 0.65 16.07
CA THR A 414 -20.75 0.74 15.60
C THR A 414 -21.15 2.20 15.48
N ILE A 415 -21.36 2.67 14.25
CA ILE A 415 -21.61 4.07 13.94
C ILE A 415 -23.00 4.23 13.31
N ALA A 416 -23.82 5.13 13.88
CA ALA A 416 -25.12 5.49 13.30
C ALA A 416 -25.24 7.01 13.11
N ALA A 417 -25.10 7.52 11.89
CA ALA A 417 -25.11 8.96 11.59
C ALA A 417 -26.54 9.56 11.56
N LEU A 418 -27.54 8.71 11.27
CA LEU A 418 -28.99 8.98 11.27
C LEU A 418 -29.48 9.87 10.13
N GLY A 419 -29.01 11.10 10.02
CA GLY A 419 -29.28 11.87 8.81
C GLY A 419 -28.96 13.33 8.94
N GLY A 420 -28.96 14.01 7.80
CA GLY A 420 -28.01 15.10 7.59
C GLY A 420 -27.08 14.68 6.46
N ASP A 421 -26.32 15.62 5.90
CA ASP A 421 -25.24 15.22 4.99
C ASP A 421 -24.03 14.99 5.90
N ASP A 422 -23.73 13.73 6.23
CA ASP A 422 -22.78 13.32 7.25
C ASP A 422 -21.42 12.90 6.65
N ILE A 423 -20.36 12.98 7.46
CA ILE A 423 -19.02 12.44 7.15
C ILE A 423 -18.72 11.40 8.22
N VAL A 424 -18.50 10.15 7.79
CA VAL A 424 -18.20 9.02 8.67
C VAL A 424 -16.89 8.37 8.24
N GLU A 425 -16.03 8.09 9.20
CA GLU A 425 -14.76 7.37 9.04
C GLU A 425 -14.72 6.25 10.09
N GLY A 426 -14.58 4.98 9.68
CA GLY A 426 -14.48 3.83 10.59
C GLY A 426 -13.07 3.62 11.15
N ASP A 427 -12.04 4.08 10.42
CA ASP A 427 -10.61 3.89 10.70
C ASP A 427 -10.12 2.46 10.48
N ALA A 428 -9.96 1.63 11.51
CA ALA A 428 -9.52 0.26 11.34
C ALA A 428 -10.32 -0.65 12.28
N GLY A 429 -10.45 -1.92 11.93
CA GLY A 429 -11.40 -2.79 12.61
C GLY A 429 -12.48 -3.24 11.65
N ASN A 430 -13.42 -4.06 12.13
CA ASN A 430 -14.57 -4.51 11.35
C ASN A 430 -15.80 -3.73 11.83
N ASP A 431 -16.11 -2.65 11.13
CA ASP A 431 -17.06 -1.64 11.60
C ASP A 431 -18.48 -1.90 11.08
N GLU A 432 -19.48 -1.57 11.90
CA GLU A 432 -20.89 -1.53 11.48
C GLU A 432 -21.35 -0.08 11.35
N ILE A 433 -21.48 0.41 10.11
CA ILE A 433 -21.78 1.82 9.80
C ILE A 433 -23.15 1.96 9.12
N ASP A 434 -24.04 2.78 9.71
CA ASP A 434 -25.34 3.20 9.15
C ASP A 434 -25.36 4.73 8.97
N ALA A 435 -25.21 5.19 7.73
CA ALA A 435 -25.15 6.61 7.37
C ALA A 435 -26.55 7.27 7.44
N GLY A 436 -27.57 6.56 6.97
CA GLY A 436 -28.96 6.87 7.29
C GLY A 436 -29.71 7.63 6.19
N ASN A 437 -29.80 8.96 6.27
CA ASN A 437 -30.59 9.72 5.30
C ASN A 437 -29.92 11.03 4.90
N ALA A 438 -30.19 11.44 3.66
CA ALA A 438 -29.55 12.53 2.92
C ALA A 438 -28.18 12.07 2.37
N ASN A 439 -27.34 12.99 1.92
CA ASN A 439 -26.19 12.60 1.11
C ASN A 439 -24.95 12.48 1.98
N ASP A 440 -24.51 11.26 2.20
CA ASP A 440 -23.46 10.93 3.15
C ASP A 440 -22.14 10.58 2.45
N PHE A 441 -21.04 10.84 3.14
CA PHE A 441 -19.73 10.33 2.79
C PHE A 441 -19.28 9.36 3.88
N VAL A 442 -19.05 8.11 3.51
CA VAL A 442 -18.58 7.06 4.42
C VAL A 442 -17.29 6.49 3.90
N ASP A 443 -16.33 6.38 4.82
CA ASP A 443 -15.07 5.68 4.64
C ASP A 443 -15.00 4.56 5.68
N GLY A 444 -15.03 3.29 5.24
CA GLY A 444 -14.95 2.11 6.11
C GLY A 444 -13.61 2.07 6.81
N GLY A 445 -12.54 1.94 6.02
CA GLY A 445 -11.19 1.92 6.57
C GLY A 445 -10.53 0.56 6.38
N ALA A 446 -9.64 0.18 7.29
CA ALA A 446 -8.98 -1.12 7.20
C ALA A 446 -9.70 -2.17 8.03
N GLY A 447 -10.19 -3.22 7.40
CA GLY A 447 -10.84 -4.37 8.00
C GLY A 447 -12.10 -4.73 7.22
N ASN A 448 -12.87 -5.69 7.71
CA ASN A 448 -14.03 -6.19 6.98
C ASN A 448 -15.29 -5.45 7.45
N ASP A 449 -15.63 -4.37 6.77
CA ASP A 449 -16.66 -3.43 7.19
C ASP A 449 -18.06 -3.79 6.67
N THR A 450 -19.07 -3.29 7.37
CA THR A 450 -20.48 -3.37 6.98
C THR A 450 -21.03 -1.96 6.88
N ILE A 451 -21.25 -1.48 5.65
CA ILE A 451 -21.69 -0.11 5.36
C ILE A 451 -23.11 -0.09 4.78
N LEU A 452 -23.98 0.69 5.39
CA LEU A 452 -25.33 1.01 4.91
C LEU A 452 -25.43 2.51 4.57
N GLY A 453 -25.55 2.86 3.29
CA GLY A 453 -25.73 4.25 2.83
C GLY A 453 -27.12 4.79 3.21
N GLY A 454 -28.16 4.08 2.81
CA GLY A 454 -29.52 4.35 3.25
C GLY A 454 -30.34 5.11 2.22
N GLN A 455 -30.77 6.34 2.50
CA GLN A 455 -31.51 7.17 1.54
C GLN A 455 -30.66 8.37 1.16
N GLY A 456 -30.19 8.46 -0.07
CA GLY A 456 -29.22 9.51 -0.35
C GLY A 456 -28.57 9.39 -1.70
N ASN A 457 -27.83 10.40 -2.08
CA ASN A 457 -26.79 10.17 -3.06
C ASN A 457 -25.49 10.06 -2.28
N ASP A 458 -25.13 8.84 -1.93
CA ASP A 458 -24.07 8.55 -0.97
C ASP A 458 -22.76 8.23 -1.68
N SER A 459 -21.65 8.47 -1.00
CA SER A 459 -20.31 8.09 -1.44
C SER A 459 -19.72 7.17 -0.39
N LEU A 460 -19.58 5.89 -0.73
CA LEU A 460 -19.22 4.82 0.19
C LEU A 460 -17.90 4.20 -0.27
N LEU A 461 -16.92 4.20 0.62
CA LEU A 461 -15.61 3.58 0.41
C LEU A 461 -15.45 2.41 1.38
N GLY A 462 -15.12 1.22 0.86
CA GLY A 462 -14.76 0.05 1.67
C GLY A 462 -13.33 0.17 2.20
N ARG A 463 -12.37 0.18 1.27
CA ARG A 463 -10.90 0.20 1.44
C ARG A 463 -10.30 -1.20 1.59
N ASP A 464 -9.55 -1.47 2.65
CA ASP A 464 -8.77 -2.70 2.77
C ASP A 464 -9.60 -3.72 3.56
N GLY A 465 -9.88 -4.90 3.01
CA GLY A 465 -10.59 -5.98 3.71
C GLY A 465 -11.80 -6.47 2.95
N ASP A 466 -12.41 -7.58 3.38
CA ASP A 466 -13.59 -8.12 2.69
C ASP A 466 -14.87 -7.41 3.18
N ASP A 467 -15.33 -6.42 2.42
CA ASP A 467 -16.39 -5.49 2.81
C ASP A 467 -17.79 -5.91 2.35
N TRP A 468 -18.79 -5.43 3.08
CA TRP A 468 -20.20 -5.52 2.71
C TRP A 468 -20.83 -4.13 2.65
N VAL A 469 -21.22 -3.68 1.44
CA VAL A 469 -21.76 -2.35 1.21
C VAL A 469 -23.15 -2.39 0.55
N ASP A 470 -24.12 -1.67 1.10
CA ASP A 470 -25.44 -1.43 0.49
C ASP A 470 -25.66 0.08 0.33
N GLY A 471 -25.71 0.55 -0.92
CA GLY A 471 -25.96 1.96 -1.27
C GLY A 471 -27.33 2.42 -0.80
N GLY A 472 -28.36 1.65 -1.15
CA GLY A 472 -29.73 1.84 -0.68
C GLY A 472 -30.63 2.50 -1.72
N ASP A 473 -31.33 3.56 -1.33
CA ASP A 473 -32.17 4.34 -2.25
C ASP A 473 -31.36 5.52 -2.79
N ASN A 474 -31.58 5.85 -4.07
CA ASN A 474 -31.05 7.00 -4.80
C ASN A 474 -29.72 6.76 -5.54
N HIS A 475 -28.86 7.76 -5.73
CA HIS A 475 -27.79 7.69 -6.74
C HIS A 475 -26.44 7.59 -6.03
N ASP A 476 -25.96 6.37 -5.85
CA ASP A 476 -24.82 6.08 -4.98
C ASP A 476 -23.53 5.82 -5.75
N ASN A 477 -22.41 6.11 -5.09
CA ASN A 477 -21.08 5.86 -5.59
C ASN A 477 -20.34 4.97 -4.58
N ILE A 478 -20.12 3.72 -4.95
CA ILE A 478 -19.49 2.68 -4.15
C ILE A 478 -18.13 2.35 -4.76
N ALA A 479 -17.07 2.41 -3.96
CA ALA A 479 -15.74 1.92 -4.33
C ALA A 479 -15.21 1.01 -3.21
N LEU A 480 -15.02 -0.28 -3.50
CA LEU A 480 -14.70 -1.26 -2.47
C LEU A 480 -13.19 -1.35 -2.24
N HIS A 481 -12.39 -1.25 -3.30
CA HIS A 481 -10.92 -1.25 -3.27
C HIS A 481 -10.31 -2.64 -3.08
N GLU A 482 -9.67 -2.98 -1.96
CA GLU A 482 -8.88 -4.21 -1.82
C GLU A 482 -9.61 -5.26 -0.95
N GLY A 483 -10.08 -6.37 -1.52
CA GLY A 483 -10.81 -7.38 -0.74
C GLY A 483 -11.64 -8.32 -1.61
N ASP A 484 -12.11 -9.45 -1.06
CA ASP A 484 -13.18 -10.22 -1.73
C ASP A 484 -14.55 -9.63 -1.31
N ASP A 485 -15.03 -8.61 -2.01
CA ASP A 485 -16.10 -7.73 -1.51
C ASP A 485 -17.52 -8.11 -1.96
N TYR A 486 -18.51 -7.51 -1.31
CA TYR A 486 -19.92 -7.61 -1.67
C TYR A 486 -20.61 -6.25 -1.69
N ALA A 487 -21.16 -5.85 -2.85
CA ALA A 487 -21.88 -4.59 -2.99
C ALA A 487 -23.30 -4.73 -3.57
N LEU A 488 -24.21 -3.90 -3.06
CA LEU A 488 -25.57 -3.69 -3.57
C LEU A 488 -25.78 -2.20 -3.89
N GLY A 489 -26.06 -1.85 -5.16
CA GLY A 489 -26.53 -0.51 -5.54
C GLY A 489 -27.96 -0.24 -5.06
N SER A 490 -28.85 -1.22 -5.23
CA SER A 490 -30.24 -1.22 -4.76
C SER A 490 -31.20 -0.41 -5.66
N GLU A 491 -31.81 0.69 -5.21
CA GLU A 491 -32.73 1.49 -6.05
C GLU A 491 -32.02 2.76 -6.54
N GLY A 492 -31.56 2.83 -7.79
CA GLY A 492 -30.68 3.94 -8.11
C GLY A 492 -30.29 4.13 -9.56
N ASN A 493 -29.22 4.85 -9.81
CA ASN A 493 -28.42 4.70 -11.02
C ASN A 493 -27.00 4.77 -10.50
N ASP A 494 -26.50 3.64 -10.04
CA ASP A 494 -25.40 3.60 -9.11
C ASP A 494 -24.09 3.41 -9.86
N SER A 495 -23.00 3.84 -9.23
CA SER A 495 -21.65 3.64 -9.72
C SER A 495 -20.95 2.72 -8.73
N ILE A 496 -20.57 1.52 -9.16
CA ILE A 496 -19.95 0.50 -8.31
C ILE A 496 -18.61 0.10 -8.91
N GLY A 497 -17.54 0.21 -8.13
CA GLY A 497 -16.23 -0.38 -8.43
C GLY A 497 -15.88 -1.43 -7.38
N GLY A 498 -15.59 -2.65 -7.81
CA GLY A 498 -15.04 -3.72 -6.98
C GLY A 498 -13.61 -3.36 -6.55
N GLY A 499 -12.62 -3.63 -7.39
CA GLY A 499 -11.24 -3.21 -7.16
C GLY A 499 -10.30 -4.38 -7.34
N GLU A 500 -9.50 -4.71 -6.32
CA GLU A 500 -8.69 -5.93 -6.28
C GLU A 500 -9.41 -7.00 -5.46
N GLY A 501 -9.56 -8.21 -6.01
CA GLY A 501 -10.15 -9.35 -5.31
C GLY A 501 -11.34 -9.93 -6.07
N ASN A 502 -11.95 -11.00 -5.54
CA ASN A 502 -13.04 -11.69 -6.24
C ASN A 502 -14.39 -11.14 -5.76
N ASP A 503 -14.87 -10.11 -6.44
CA ASP A 503 -15.99 -9.32 -5.94
C ASP A 503 -17.35 -9.88 -6.35
N THR A 504 -18.37 -9.57 -5.55
CA THR A 504 -19.77 -9.85 -5.87
C THR A 504 -20.59 -8.57 -5.90
N LEU A 505 -20.91 -8.09 -7.10
CA LEU A 505 -21.52 -6.78 -7.34
C LEU A 505 -22.95 -6.89 -7.91
N TYR A 506 -23.89 -6.17 -7.32
CA TYR A 506 -25.29 -6.10 -7.76
C TYR A 506 -25.76 -4.66 -7.97
N GLY A 507 -26.12 -4.27 -9.19
CA GLY A 507 -26.75 -2.96 -9.45
C GLY A 507 -28.21 -2.91 -8.96
N ASN A 508 -28.96 -3.96 -9.27
CA ASN A 508 -30.40 -4.13 -9.01
C ASN A 508 -31.31 -3.32 -9.92
N SER A 509 -31.68 -2.09 -9.58
CA SER A 509 -32.69 -1.35 -10.35
C SER A 509 -32.26 0.06 -10.70
N GLY A 510 -32.44 0.38 -11.97
CA GLY A 510 -32.09 1.65 -12.58
C GLY A 510 -30.87 1.50 -13.49
N ASN A 511 -30.29 2.60 -13.93
CA ASN A 511 -29.26 2.54 -14.98
C ASN A 511 -27.86 2.59 -14.35
N ASP A 512 -27.30 1.45 -14.04
CA ASP A 512 -26.09 1.32 -13.23
C ASP A 512 -24.81 1.30 -14.07
N VAL A 513 -23.69 1.66 -13.44
CA VAL A 513 -22.33 1.56 -14.00
C VAL A 513 -21.49 0.73 -13.04
N ILE A 514 -21.06 -0.46 -13.47
CA ILE A 514 -20.37 -1.43 -12.62
C ILE A 514 -19.05 -1.86 -13.25
N GLY A 515 -17.96 -1.83 -12.47
CA GLY A 515 -16.68 -2.42 -12.84
C GLY A 515 -16.23 -3.40 -11.77
N GLY A 516 -15.87 -4.63 -12.17
CA GLY A 516 -15.31 -5.65 -11.28
C GLY A 516 -13.91 -5.24 -10.82
N GLY A 517 -12.96 -5.16 -11.76
CA GLY A 517 -11.62 -4.65 -11.47
C GLY A 517 -10.55 -5.67 -11.84
N THR A 518 -9.91 -6.28 -10.86
CA THR A 518 -8.94 -7.35 -11.04
C THR A 518 -9.29 -8.57 -10.20
N ASP A 519 -8.93 -9.75 -10.69
CA ASP A 519 -9.32 -11.08 -10.19
C ASP A 519 -10.75 -11.49 -10.63
N ASP A 520 -11.22 -12.67 -10.20
CA ASP A 520 -12.39 -13.31 -10.83
C ASP A 520 -13.70 -12.76 -10.24
N ASP A 521 -14.39 -11.87 -10.96
CA ASP A 521 -15.55 -11.14 -10.44
C ASP A 521 -16.91 -11.76 -10.82
N TYR A 522 -17.91 -11.53 -9.97
CA TYR A 522 -19.32 -11.77 -10.27
C TYR A 522 -20.12 -10.46 -10.28
N ILE A 523 -20.70 -10.13 -11.44
CA ILE A 523 -21.49 -8.92 -11.64
C ILE A 523 -22.90 -9.27 -12.10
N ASN A 524 -23.91 -8.70 -11.45
CA ASN A 524 -25.29 -8.70 -11.88
C ASN A 524 -25.84 -7.27 -11.91
N ALA A 525 -25.95 -6.70 -13.11
CA ALA A 525 -26.36 -5.31 -13.27
C ALA A 525 -27.83 -5.10 -12.90
N GLY A 526 -28.73 -5.95 -13.39
CA GLY A 526 -30.08 -6.08 -12.87
C GLY A 526 -31.14 -5.65 -13.86
N ALA A 527 -31.79 -4.51 -13.64
CA ALA A 527 -32.92 -4.06 -14.43
C ALA A 527 -32.79 -2.59 -14.81
N ASP A 528 -33.30 -2.25 -15.99
CA ASP A 528 -33.09 -1.00 -16.74
C ASP A 528 -31.77 -1.04 -17.53
N GLN A 529 -31.26 0.09 -18.03
CA GLN A 529 -30.15 0.06 -19.01
C GLN A 529 -28.81 0.25 -18.33
N ASP A 530 -28.02 -0.82 -18.29
CA ASP A 530 -26.80 -0.86 -17.49
C ASP A 530 -25.52 -0.84 -18.33
N VAL A 531 -24.42 -0.47 -17.69
CA VAL A 531 -23.05 -0.59 -18.22
C VAL A 531 -22.22 -1.39 -17.23
N ALA A 532 -21.75 -2.57 -17.62
CA ALA A 532 -20.94 -3.42 -16.75
C ALA A 532 -19.67 -3.93 -17.45
N SER A 533 -18.57 -4.02 -16.71
CA SER A 533 -17.31 -4.61 -17.16
C SER A 533 -16.72 -5.51 -16.09
N GLY A 534 -16.32 -6.73 -16.44
CA GLY A 534 -15.58 -7.64 -15.56
C GLY A 534 -14.23 -7.04 -15.18
N GLY A 535 -13.31 -6.96 -16.14
CA GLY A 535 -12.01 -6.33 -15.92
C GLY A 535 -10.87 -7.29 -16.25
N TYR A 536 -10.01 -7.57 -15.28
CA TYR A 536 -9.01 -8.63 -15.41
C TYR A 536 -9.42 -9.82 -14.57
N GLY A 537 -9.57 -11.00 -15.13
CA GLY A 537 -10.04 -12.15 -14.36
C GLY A 537 -10.81 -13.11 -15.24
N ALA A 538 -11.27 -14.22 -14.69
CA ALA A 538 -12.30 -15.04 -15.32
C ALA A 538 -13.66 -14.62 -14.77
N ASP A 539 -14.27 -13.62 -15.40
CA ASP A 539 -15.40 -12.89 -14.83
C ASP A 539 -16.75 -13.48 -15.25
N THR A 540 -17.78 -13.22 -14.45
CA THR A 540 -19.18 -13.47 -14.82
C THR A 540 -19.96 -12.15 -14.81
N VAL A 541 -20.42 -11.71 -15.98
CA VAL A 541 -21.16 -10.45 -16.14
C VAL A 541 -22.57 -10.72 -16.65
N ILE A 542 -23.58 -10.33 -15.88
CA ILE A 542 -24.99 -10.52 -16.20
C ILE A 542 -25.68 -9.15 -16.31
N GLY A 543 -26.23 -8.81 -17.48
CA GLY A 543 -26.99 -7.57 -17.72
C GLY A 543 -28.37 -7.62 -17.06
N GLY A 544 -29.22 -8.54 -17.49
CA GLY A 544 -30.50 -8.81 -16.85
C GLY A 544 -31.68 -8.37 -17.70
N SER A 545 -32.36 -7.27 -17.36
CA SER A 545 -33.44 -6.75 -18.21
C SER A 545 -33.21 -5.30 -18.56
N GLY A 546 -33.01 -4.99 -19.83
CA GLY A 546 -32.41 -3.72 -20.20
C GLY A 546 -31.97 -3.73 -21.65
N ASP A 547 -31.63 -2.57 -22.19
CA ASP A 547 -30.76 -2.56 -23.38
C ASP A 547 -29.36 -2.27 -22.82
N ASP A 548 -28.58 -3.33 -22.53
CA ASP A 548 -27.38 -3.25 -21.70
C ASP A 548 -26.09 -3.15 -22.52
N THR A 549 -25.02 -2.62 -21.91
CA THR A 549 -23.67 -2.61 -22.49
C THR A 549 -22.70 -3.35 -21.58
N LEU A 550 -22.25 -4.53 -22.00
CA LEU A 550 -21.48 -5.45 -21.15
C LEU A 550 -20.10 -5.77 -21.78
N ALA A 551 -19.09 -6.00 -20.94
CA ALA A 551 -17.77 -6.46 -21.37
C ALA A 551 -17.17 -7.46 -20.37
N GLY A 552 -16.59 -8.57 -20.85
CA GLY A 552 -15.72 -9.44 -20.04
C GLY A 552 -14.36 -8.76 -19.78
N SER A 553 -13.72 -8.30 -20.86
CA SER A 553 -12.42 -7.64 -20.93
C SER A 553 -11.21 -8.56 -21.01
N PHE A 554 -10.58 -8.97 -19.91
CA PHE A 554 -9.35 -9.78 -19.96
C PHE A 554 -9.49 -11.06 -19.16
N GLY A 555 -9.49 -12.20 -19.83
CA GLY A 555 -9.47 -13.52 -19.24
C GLY A 555 -10.50 -14.41 -19.90
N ASN A 556 -11.01 -15.43 -19.19
CA ASN A 556 -11.97 -16.35 -19.80
C ASN A 556 -13.34 -16.07 -19.20
N ASP A 557 -14.11 -15.22 -19.87
CA ASP A 557 -15.27 -14.57 -19.26
C ASP A 557 -16.58 -15.26 -19.65
N THR A 558 -17.59 -15.08 -18.81
CA THR A 558 -18.98 -15.44 -19.11
C THR A 558 -19.84 -14.18 -19.09
N VAL A 559 -20.41 -13.81 -20.23
CA VAL A 559 -21.26 -12.62 -20.37
C VAL A 559 -22.67 -13.02 -20.81
N ASP A 560 -23.71 -12.60 -20.08
CA ASP A 560 -25.13 -12.87 -20.36
C ASP A 560 -25.92 -11.56 -20.41
N GLY A 561 -26.43 -11.19 -21.59
CA GLY A 561 -27.25 -9.99 -21.80
C GLY A 561 -28.62 -10.07 -21.13
N GLY A 562 -29.23 -11.26 -21.13
CA GLY A 562 -30.55 -11.47 -20.56
C GLY A 562 -31.68 -11.02 -21.50
N SER A 563 -32.27 -9.85 -21.30
CA SER A 563 -33.45 -9.43 -22.05
C SER A 563 -33.46 -7.96 -22.44
N GLY A 564 -33.59 -7.72 -23.74
CA GLY A 564 -33.59 -6.42 -24.40
C GLY A 564 -32.55 -6.45 -25.50
N ASN A 565 -32.11 -5.31 -26.02
CA ASN A 565 -31.18 -5.27 -27.15
C ASN A 565 -29.79 -4.91 -26.63
N ASP A 566 -28.98 -5.92 -26.40
CA ASP A 566 -27.74 -5.79 -25.65
C ASP A 566 -26.54 -5.57 -26.57
N SER A 567 -25.50 -4.94 -26.05
CA SER A 567 -24.21 -4.74 -26.71
C SER A 567 -23.11 -5.35 -25.85
N MET A 568 -22.51 -6.45 -26.30
CA MET A 568 -21.60 -7.26 -25.50
C MET A 568 -20.22 -7.43 -26.15
N GLY A 569 -19.19 -7.42 -25.31
CA GLY A 569 -17.79 -7.69 -25.65
C GLY A 569 -17.22 -8.84 -24.82
N GLY A 570 -16.49 -9.78 -25.44
CA GLY A 570 -15.73 -10.81 -24.73
C GLY A 570 -14.42 -10.21 -24.24
N GLY A 571 -13.48 -10.00 -25.16
CA GLY A 571 -12.23 -9.30 -24.94
C GLY A 571 -11.04 -10.15 -25.36
N LEU A 572 -10.11 -10.40 -24.44
CA LEU A 572 -8.99 -11.33 -24.65
C LEU A 572 -9.22 -12.59 -23.83
N GLY A 573 -9.16 -13.76 -24.48
CA GLY A 573 -9.25 -15.06 -23.83
C GLY A 573 -10.39 -15.88 -24.43
N THR A 574 -10.70 -17.04 -23.83
CA THR A 574 -11.77 -17.91 -24.31
C THR A 574 -13.06 -17.60 -23.58
N ASP A 575 -13.94 -16.88 -24.25
CA ASP A 575 -15.14 -16.32 -23.66
C ASP A 575 -16.40 -17.11 -24.02
N THR A 576 -17.43 -16.97 -23.18
CA THR A 576 -18.79 -17.45 -23.45
C THR A 576 -19.77 -16.30 -23.36
N LEU A 577 -20.40 -15.96 -24.48
CA LEU A 577 -21.34 -14.83 -24.59
C LEU A 577 -22.74 -15.30 -24.99
N THR A 578 -23.75 -14.87 -24.25
CA THR A 578 -25.18 -15.18 -24.50
C THR A 578 -26.00 -13.90 -24.62
N GLY A 579 -26.68 -13.71 -25.75
CA GLY A 579 -27.59 -12.59 -26.02
C GLY A 579 -28.87 -12.63 -25.18
N GLY A 580 -29.56 -13.77 -25.25
CA GLY A 580 -30.82 -13.94 -24.53
C GLY A 580 -32.01 -13.57 -25.41
N THR A 581 -32.79 -12.57 -25.03
CA THR A 581 -33.96 -12.17 -25.84
C THR A 581 -33.85 -10.73 -26.32
N GLY A 582 -33.92 -10.51 -27.63
CA GLY A 582 -33.94 -9.20 -28.26
C GLY A 582 -33.05 -9.18 -29.49
N SER A 583 -32.60 -8.02 -29.94
CA SER A 583 -31.72 -7.92 -31.09
C SER A 583 -30.33 -7.49 -30.63
N ASP A 584 -29.47 -8.46 -30.41
CA ASP A 584 -28.22 -8.28 -29.67
C ASP A 584 -27.04 -8.04 -30.61
N GLN A 585 -26.02 -7.35 -30.10
CA GLN A 585 -24.74 -7.12 -30.78
C GLN A 585 -23.63 -7.73 -29.94
N ILE A 586 -23.08 -8.85 -30.39
CA ILE A 586 -22.07 -9.63 -29.69
C ILE A 586 -20.76 -9.57 -30.49
N GLY A 587 -19.68 -9.16 -29.87
CA GLY A 587 -18.33 -9.27 -30.40
C GLY A 587 -17.41 -9.95 -29.38
N ALA A 588 -16.91 -11.15 -29.66
CA ALA A 588 -16.14 -11.88 -28.66
C ALA A 588 -14.71 -11.35 -28.55
N GLY A 589 -13.87 -11.38 -29.58
CA GLY A 589 -12.58 -10.70 -29.54
C GLY A 589 -11.43 -11.58 -30.01
N ASP A 590 -10.38 -11.70 -29.19
CA ASP A 590 -9.26 -12.61 -29.46
C ASP A 590 -9.42 -13.86 -28.58
N GLY A 591 -9.49 -15.05 -29.18
CA GLY A 591 -9.52 -16.33 -28.47
C GLY A 591 -10.52 -17.31 -29.10
N ASP A 592 -10.52 -18.57 -28.64
CA ASP A 592 -11.45 -19.58 -29.16
C ASP A 592 -12.83 -19.41 -28.46
N ASP A 593 -13.74 -18.60 -29.00
CA ASP A 593 -14.94 -18.13 -28.28
C ASP A 593 -16.23 -18.92 -28.55
N PHE A 594 -17.20 -18.82 -27.62
CA PHE A 594 -18.54 -19.40 -27.76
C PHE A 594 -19.63 -18.33 -27.69
N LEU A 595 -20.36 -18.12 -28.80
CA LEU A 595 -21.39 -17.09 -28.90
C LEU A 595 -22.77 -17.69 -29.16
N PHE A 596 -23.77 -17.24 -28.41
CA PHE A 596 -25.17 -17.65 -28.52
C PHE A 596 -26.09 -16.42 -28.63
N GLY A 597 -26.70 -16.17 -29.79
CA GLY A 597 -27.67 -15.08 -29.99
C GLY A 597 -29.01 -15.34 -29.29
N GLU A 598 -29.43 -16.60 -29.25
CA GLU A 598 -30.70 -17.06 -28.68
C GLU A 598 -31.94 -16.53 -29.40
N ALA A 599 -32.62 -15.48 -28.94
CA ALA A 599 -33.92 -15.09 -29.47
C ALA A 599 -33.99 -13.64 -29.94
N GLY A 600 -33.80 -13.43 -31.24
CA GLY A 600 -34.29 -12.28 -31.97
C GLY A 600 -33.53 -12.06 -33.25
N ALA A 601 -32.87 -10.92 -33.44
CA ALA A 601 -32.21 -10.68 -34.73
C ALA A 601 -30.84 -10.11 -34.44
N ASP A 602 -29.88 -11.02 -34.37
CA ASP A 602 -28.65 -10.81 -33.64
C ASP A 602 -27.47 -10.61 -34.60
N PHE A 603 -26.49 -9.86 -34.14
CA PHE A 603 -25.19 -9.75 -34.80
C PHE A 603 -24.15 -10.44 -33.94
N LEU A 604 -23.52 -11.49 -34.48
CA LEU A 604 -22.47 -12.25 -33.80
C LEU A 604 -21.16 -12.08 -34.59
N GLY A 605 -20.15 -11.51 -33.93
CA GLY A 605 -18.78 -11.44 -34.41
C GLY A 605 -17.87 -12.26 -33.50
N GLY A 606 -17.24 -13.32 -34.02
CA GLY A 606 -16.29 -14.13 -33.26
C GLY A 606 -15.01 -13.34 -32.98
N GLY A 607 -14.25 -13.06 -34.04
CA GLY A 607 -13.09 -12.18 -33.99
C GLY A 607 -11.86 -12.88 -34.54
N ALA A 608 -10.88 -13.16 -33.69
CA ALA A 608 -9.67 -13.88 -34.03
C ALA A 608 -9.61 -15.22 -33.29
N ASP A 609 -8.99 -16.21 -33.94
CA ASP A 609 -8.89 -17.60 -33.49
C ASP A 609 -10.19 -18.41 -33.76
N ASP A 610 -10.29 -19.66 -33.29
CA ASP A 610 -11.28 -20.61 -33.80
C ASP A 610 -12.61 -20.52 -33.03
N ASP A 611 -13.62 -19.86 -33.59
CA ASP A 611 -14.85 -19.53 -32.87
C ASP A 611 -16.03 -20.49 -33.12
N VAL A 612 -16.99 -20.52 -32.18
CA VAL A 612 -18.28 -21.21 -32.32
C VAL A 612 -19.44 -20.23 -32.14
N LEU A 613 -20.19 -19.97 -33.21
CA LEU A 613 -21.31 -19.03 -33.23
C LEU A 613 -22.65 -19.75 -33.49
N ASN A 614 -23.66 -19.45 -32.67
CA ASN A 614 -25.04 -19.91 -32.86
C ASN A 614 -26.02 -18.74 -32.79
N GLY A 615 -26.67 -18.42 -33.93
CA GLY A 615 -27.64 -17.33 -34.02
C GLY A 615 -28.94 -17.60 -33.25
N GLY A 616 -29.37 -18.86 -33.16
CA GLY A 616 -30.58 -19.22 -32.43
C GLY A 616 -31.85 -19.03 -33.24
N SER A 617 -32.66 -18.02 -32.92
CA SER A 617 -33.95 -17.80 -33.58
C SER A 617 -34.14 -16.35 -33.99
N GLY A 618 -34.24 -16.14 -35.29
CA GLY A 618 -34.91 -15.02 -35.92
C GLY A 618 -34.29 -14.64 -37.24
N ALA A 619 -33.38 -13.66 -37.33
CA ALA A 619 -32.75 -13.37 -38.62
C ALA A 619 -31.38 -12.77 -38.38
N ASP A 620 -30.40 -13.65 -38.32
CA ASP A 620 -29.15 -13.38 -37.64
C ASP A 620 -28.04 -13.08 -38.64
N THR A 621 -27.04 -12.32 -38.20
CA THR A 621 -25.85 -12.01 -38.99
C THR A 621 -24.62 -12.53 -38.27
N LEU A 622 -23.98 -13.54 -38.85
CA LEU A 622 -22.83 -14.22 -38.26
C LEU A 622 -21.57 -13.88 -39.06
N ASN A 623 -20.50 -13.50 -38.36
CA ASN A 623 -19.17 -13.26 -38.92
C ASN A 623 -18.16 -13.89 -37.96
N GLY A 624 -17.67 -15.09 -38.27
CA GLY A 624 -16.66 -15.77 -37.45
C GLY A 624 -15.40 -14.92 -37.32
N GLY A 625 -14.64 -14.76 -38.40
CA GLY A 625 -13.62 -13.72 -38.47
C GLY A 625 -12.36 -14.23 -39.12
N THR A 626 -11.26 -14.29 -38.36
CA THR A 626 -10.05 -15.01 -38.75
C THR A 626 -9.89 -16.22 -37.87
N GLY A 627 -9.74 -17.39 -38.44
CA GLY A 627 -9.74 -18.65 -37.71
C GLY A 627 -10.39 -19.74 -38.56
N ASP A 628 -10.48 -20.95 -38.03
CA ASP A 628 -11.34 -22.01 -38.57
C ASP A 628 -12.66 -22.04 -37.78
N ASP A 629 -13.64 -21.22 -38.20
CA ASP A 629 -14.86 -20.97 -37.42
C ASP A 629 -15.96 -22.01 -37.64
N THR A 630 -16.82 -22.23 -36.64
CA THR A 630 -18.07 -23.01 -36.76
C THR A 630 -19.29 -22.11 -36.57
N LEU A 631 -20.15 -22.04 -37.59
CA LEU A 631 -21.28 -21.13 -37.67
C LEU A 631 -22.60 -21.91 -37.80
N ASN A 632 -23.57 -21.59 -36.96
CA ASN A 632 -24.92 -22.13 -36.97
C ASN A 632 -25.93 -20.98 -36.99
N GLY A 633 -26.69 -20.83 -38.08
CA GLY A 633 -27.64 -19.73 -38.24
C GLY A 633 -28.87 -19.88 -37.36
N GLY A 634 -29.39 -21.11 -37.28
CA GLY A 634 -30.56 -21.46 -36.48
C GLY A 634 -31.88 -21.36 -37.26
N GLU A 635 -32.95 -20.92 -36.58
CA GLU A 635 -34.22 -20.64 -37.23
C GLU A 635 -34.19 -19.21 -37.77
N GLY A 636 -34.19 -19.01 -39.08
CA GLY A 636 -34.18 -17.63 -39.53
C GLY A 636 -33.97 -17.44 -41.01
N ALA A 637 -33.78 -16.20 -41.43
CA ALA A 637 -33.19 -15.92 -42.73
C ALA A 637 -31.84 -15.25 -42.48
N ASP A 638 -30.81 -16.08 -42.44
CA ASP A 638 -29.55 -15.70 -41.81
C ASP A 638 -28.51 -15.25 -42.84
N LEU A 639 -27.57 -14.44 -42.38
CA LEU A 639 -26.53 -13.85 -43.19
C LEU A 639 -25.15 -14.23 -42.63
N PHE A 640 -24.47 -15.15 -43.32
CA PHE A 640 -23.08 -15.49 -43.04
C PHE A 640 -22.15 -14.53 -43.79
N VAL A 641 -21.30 -13.82 -43.07
CA VAL A 641 -20.50 -12.71 -43.60
C VAL A 641 -19.02 -13.07 -43.60
N PHE A 642 -18.37 -12.91 -44.75
CA PHE A 642 -16.93 -13.08 -44.92
C PHE A 642 -16.34 -11.79 -45.51
N ASN A 643 -15.62 -11.05 -44.68
CA ASN A 643 -15.02 -9.76 -45.03
C ASN A 643 -13.48 -9.76 -45.10
N VAL A 644 -12.85 -10.73 -44.43
CA VAL A 644 -11.41 -10.99 -44.44
C VAL A 644 -11.22 -12.39 -44.99
N TYR A 645 -10.14 -12.62 -45.74
CA TYR A 645 -9.83 -13.96 -46.22
C TYR A 645 -8.38 -14.31 -45.95
N THR A 646 -8.13 -15.43 -45.29
CA THR A 646 -6.78 -15.96 -45.07
C THR A 646 -6.60 -17.29 -45.76
N ALA A 647 -5.41 -17.48 -46.34
CA ALA A 647 -5.10 -18.69 -47.08
C ALA A 647 -4.96 -19.89 -46.14
N GLY A 648 -5.79 -20.90 -46.33
CA GLY A 648 -5.76 -22.14 -45.56
C GLY A 648 -6.78 -22.22 -44.43
N GLU A 649 -7.47 -21.12 -44.10
CA GLU A 649 -8.60 -21.11 -43.18
C GLU A 649 -9.81 -21.84 -43.80
N THR A 650 -10.55 -22.54 -42.95
CA THR A 650 -11.75 -23.31 -43.30
C THR A 650 -12.85 -23.08 -42.28
N ASP A 651 -13.86 -22.32 -42.68
CA ASP A 651 -15.06 -22.12 -41.88
C ASP A 651 -16.11 -23.16 -42.20
N VAL A 652 -16.89 -23.56 -41.20
CA VAL A 652 -17.97 -24.53 -41.29
C VAL A 652 -19.30 -23.82 -41.04
N ILE A 653 -20.24 -23.95 -41.97
CA ILE A 653 -21.65 -23.59 -41.76
C ILE A 653 -22.43 -24.91 -41.59
N GLU A 654 -23.00 -25.12 -40.41
CA GLU A 654 -23.62 -26.40 -40.04
C GLU A 654 -25.03 -26.63 -40.60
N ASP A 655 -25.79 -25.56 -40.86
CA ASP A 655 -27.24 -25.64 -41.04
C ASP A 655 -27.84 -24.80 -42.18
N PHE A 656 -27.00 -24.29 -43.09
CA PHE A 656 -27.42 -23.43 -44.21
C PHE A 656 -28.69 -23.92 -44.95
N GLU A 657 -29.75 -23.10 -44.97
CA GLU A 657 -31.02 -23.34 -45.66
C GLU A 657 -31.10 -22.63 -47.03
N ASP A 658 -31.02 -23.42 -48.11
CA ASP A 658 -31.15 -22.97 -49.51
C ASP A 658 -32.43 -22.16 -49.76
N GLY A 659 -32.26 -20.97 -50.34
CA GLY A 659 -33.34 -20.05 -50.66
C GLY A 659 -33.92 -19.28 -49.47
N LEU A 660 -33.33 -19.43 -48.29
CA LEU A 660 -33.64 -18.66 -47.09
C LEU A 660 -32.43 -17.86 -46.62
N ASP A 661 -31.29 -18.54 -46.45
CA ASP A 661 -30.04 -17.94 -45.96
C ASP A 661 -29.18 -17.36 -47.07
N MET A 662 -28.22 -16.54 -46.69
CA MET A 662 -27.30 -15.88 -47.62
C MET A 662 -25.86 -15.88 -47.13
N ILE A 663 -24.92 -16.04 -48.06
CA ILE A 663 -23.48 -15.84 -47.82
C ILE A 663 -23.05 -14.52 -48.44
N ARG A 664 -22.56 -13.59 -47.63
CA ARG A 664 -22.00 -12.31 -48.09
C ARG A 664 -20.49 -12.40 -48.21
N LEU A 665 -19.98 -12.10 -49.40
CA LEU A 665 -18.55 -12.10 -49.71
C LEU A 665 -18.10 -10.69 -50.13
N PHE A 666 -17.20 -10.07 -49.35
CA PHE A 666 -16.66 -8.75 -49.66
C PHE A 666 -15.42 -8.83 -50.55
N GLY A 667 -15.41 -8.20 -51.73
CA GLY A 667 -14.23 -8.19 -52.60
C GLY A 667 -13.94 -9.48 -53.38
N ALA A 668 -14.75 -10.53 -53.22
CA ALA A 668 -14.80 -11.69 -54.09
C ALA A 668 -15.91 -11.54 -55.15
N GLY A 669 -15.84 -12.29 -56.25
CA GLY A 669 -16.86 -12.27 -57.28
C GLY A 669 -17.26 -13.67 -57.73
N PRO A 670 -18.35 -13.84 -58.49
CA PRO A 670 -18.82 -15.16 -58.91
C PRO A 670 -17.79 -16.01 -59.68
N ALA A 671 -16.82 -15.35 -60.33
CA ALA A 671 -15.79 -16.03 -61.11
C ALA A 671 -14.60 -16.53 -60.27
N SER A 672 -14.48 -16.09 -59.00
CA SER A 672 -13.42 -16.53 -58.09
C SER A 672 -13.85 -17.71 -57.22
N LEU A 673 -15.10 -18.15 -57.29
CA LEU A 673 -15.60 -19.27 -56.49
C LEU A 673 -15.41 -20.60 -57.22
N GLU A 674 -14.79 -21.56 -56.54
CA GLU A 674 -14.80 -22.97 -56.92
C GLU A 674 -15.68 -23.75 -55.95
N ILE A 675 -16.85 -24.18 -56.42
CA ILE A 675 -17.82 -24.93 -55.60
C ILE A 675 -17.73 -26.42 -55.96
N THR A 676 -17.49 -27.28 -54.98
CA THR A 676 -17.32 -28.74 -55.19
C THR A 676 -18.05 -29.57 -54.14
N ASP A 677 -18.56 -30.74 -54.54
CA ASP A 677 -19.07 -31.73 -53.58
C ASP A 677 -17.89 -32.41 -52.87
N VAL A 678 -17.97 -32.50 -51.55
CA VAL A 678 -17.02 -33.21 -50.69
C VAL A 678 -17.78 -34.23 -49.82
N ASP A 679 -17.07 -35.01 -49.00
CA ASP A 679 -17.74 -35.96 -48.11
C ASP A 679 -18.50 -35.19 -47.02
N GLY A 680 -19.80 -35.42 -46.90
CA GLY A 680 -20.64 -34.78 -45.88
C GLY A 680 -21.28 -33.44 -46.27
N GLY A 681 -20.83 -32.77 -47.35
CA GLY A 681 -21.32 -31.43 -47.68
C GLY A 681 -20.77 -30.85 -48.98
N ALA A 682 -20.87 -29.52 -49.11
CA ALA A 682 -20.32 -28.76 -50.22
C ALA A 682 -19.19 -27.85 -49.75
N GLN A 683 -18.17 -27.68 -50.58
CA GLN A 683 -17.04 -26.79 -50.32
C GLN A 683 -17.07 -25.62 -51.31
N VAL A 684 -16.98 -24.39 -50.80
CA VAL A 684 -16.79 -23.16 -51.57
C VAL A 684 -15.37 -22.66 -51.32
N GLU A 685 -14.47 -22.86 -52.28
CA GLU A 685 -13.11 -22.31 -52.25
C GLU A 685 -13.07 -20.94 -52.93
N ILE A 686 -12.51 -19.95 -52.24
CA ILE A 686 -12.36 -18.58 -52.76
C ILE A 686 -10.97 -18.51 -53.42
N GLY A 687 -10.93 -18.78 -54.72
CA GLY A 687 -9.70 -19.16 -55.44
C GLY A 687 -8.57 -18.12 -55.54
N ASP A 688 -8.82 -16.84 -55.26
CA ASP A 688 -7.78 -15.81 -55.21
C ASP A 688 -7.11 -15.69 -53.82
N THR A 689 -7.73 -16.24 -52.77
CA THR A 689 -7.31 -16.11 -51.37
C THR A 689 -6.94 -17.45 -50.75
N GLY A 690 -7.61 -18.54 -51.15
CA GLY A 690 -7.38 -19.89 -50.64
C GLY A 690 -8.09 -20.19 -49.32
N GLN A 691 -9.04 -19.36 -48.90
CA GLN A 691 -9.98 -19.68 -47.82
C GLN A 691 -11.07 -20.62 -48.35
N THR A 692 -11.54 -21.49 -47.47
CA THR A 692 -12.60 -22.45 -47.74
C THR A 692 -13.80 -22.18 -46.84
N ILE A 693 -15.01 -22.25 -47.39
CA ILE A 693 -16.25 -22.34 -46.61
C ILE A 693 -16.85 -23.72 -46.88
N TYR A 694 -17.03 -24.52 -45.84
CA TYR A 694 -17.67 -25.82 -45.89
C TYR A 694 -19.11 -25.71 -45.40
N LEU A 695 -20.07 -26.13 -46.22
CA LEU A 695 -21.48 -26.16 -45.88
C LEU A 695 -21.90 -27.61 -45.62
N GLU A 696 -22.19 -27.95 -44.36
CA GLU A 696 -22.57 -29.30 -43.97
C GLU A 696 -23.93 -29.69 -44.57
N GLY A 697 -24.06 -30.94 -45.03
CA GLY A 697 -25.33 -31.47 -45.55
C GLY A 697 -25.75 -30.95 -46.93
N MET A 698 -25.09 -29.90 -47.43
CA MET A 698 -25.38 -29.29 -48.72
C MET A 698 -24.67 -29.98 -49.89
N THR A 699 -25.21 -29.79 -51.10
CA THR A 699 -24.55 -30.25 -52.34
C THR A 699 -24.21 -29.05 -53.20
N ALA A 700 -23.11 -29.12 -53.96
CA ALA A 700 -22.66 -28.04 -54.83
C ALA A 700 -23.72 -27.60 -55.86
N ASP A 701 -24.55 -28.53 -56.35
CA ASP A 701 -25.64 -28.24 -57.29
C ASP A 701 -26.84 -27.51 -56.65
N ALA A 702 -26.94 -27.51 -55.31
CA ALA A 702 -27.99 -26.78 -54.58
C ALA A 702 -27.66 -25.28 -54.48
N LEU A 703 -26.38 -24.92 -54.43
CA LEU A 703 -25.94 -23.54 -54.33
C LEU A 703 -26.04 -22.82 -55.69
N THR A 704 -26.76 -21.72 -55.69
CA THR A 704 -27.02 -20.86 -56.85
C THR A 704 -26.42 -19.46 -56.65
N ALA A 705 -26.55 -18.60 -57.66
CA ALA A 705 -26.09 -17.22 -57.53
C ALA A 705 -26.99 -16.35 -56.62
N GLU A 706 -28.17 -16.83 -56.22
CA GLU A 706 -29.09 -16.11 -55.32
C GLU A 706 -28.67 -16.26 -53.86
N ASP A 707 -27.91 -17.31 -53.53
CA ASP A 707 -27.40 -17.61 -52.18
C ASP A 707 -26.17 -16.77 -51.81
N PHE A 708 -25.62 -16.01 -52.76
CA PHE A 708 -24.43 -15.19 -52.54
C PHE A 708 -24.69 -13.70 -52.76
N LEU A 709 -24.28 -12.88 -51.79
CA LEU A 709 -24.21 -11.43 -51.90
C LEU A 709 -22.75 -10.98 -52.09
N PHE A 710 -22.41 -10.57 -53.31
CA PHE A 710 -21.09 -10.01 -53.64
C PHE A 710 -21.08 -8.49 -53.45
N VAL A 711 -20.14 -7.97 -52.66
CA VAL A 711 -20.02 -6.53 -52.34
C VAL A 711 -18.70 -5.94 -52.81
#